data_AF-B5CTX8-F1
#
_entry.id   AF-B5CTX8-F1
#
_cell.length_a   1.000
_cell.length_b   1.000
_cell.length_c   1.000
_cell.angle_alpha   90.00
_cell.angle_beta   90.00
_cell.angle_gamma   90.00
#
_symmetry.space_group_name_H-M   'P 1'
#
loop_
_entity.id
_entity.type
_entity.pdbx_description
1 polymer ?
#
loop_
_entity_poly.entity_id
_entity_poly.type
_entity_poly.pdbx_seq_one_letter_code
_entity_poly.pdbx_strand_id
1 'polypeptide(L)'
;MKRIYTLWMCVLLLAGLSACTDEYAVKNGQESVAEGEVVLQFSATVPDAKVVATRDIDPDGLGIKTLYLFCFDEYGSYIGRRDASNIQLVSGENGSYAYTFDVTVPSSTRRIHFLSNVYLDDINAVPGMSETTLIPSIVSASGLMAYWGRVAVTDLDNFPLSIVLYRNQAQVCWEVAASGLQVFGYAVCNRRAWGTIAPFNPDAKDDTGKFTYSLDAPYVTEPAADYQVLSTDATDVTVQGDVAQGDPHYIFENPNTLDTPVYAVMLIGETKESAKYYKIMFVDSNKNLLPIYRNFKYVIRINSTPPESMGYTTFDEAKEGIAANNAWVSVDPEIPELSDGTHTLNILNGTTQIFNVGGTQTIDFTYDGNSDDVSVSWLDNDGTLSSVSPQLGHIDNTNTYTITMNLSQPKENPVIGTLLLRAGVFTRQIKIYLMKPFEFKPVWVSTGVPMVKGERMSMTFVIPENYPEELFPVTIKIATNKMNANSKLGVQLPIVSEDCDYEIEDEDGNITNRHTDWGYKFVYTANSSGIQELFFTLNVTAGNDPTGTVEDCEYAENNIKHTHVFVEADNFKDEEKIVLFQESEENSRRIELEGASEDNPGFLKDSLAPTVNRAVEIKLNFKENDAQSTPKKGTVMRMATTSLIPDFVNYPNERNLYMNEGKPTENSIVNYYWITTPDASTLTLHFLTNTPHVEDLVRFSIDNEGGYNTDASYWYKSAAVELVSDPNRFTFSNFHIVDDTPEIDNVKYGIGQPANIHFTIPNAAVDSTDVKFLIRTNNLEPVEDAPNSSWLTPTVGGYYFTVPKKFQLDKRGTLYFQTKRIASAETVTISTADESQALFIPASASFGNEPITGTLQLSDGSNLSESSFIVLERKNGTRVGDLVVKSVQNGIATYRLTLRSEYDFTMDEQLTIYYASPTNRSDIYQAVTTFNDLVDHPVGSQVPLITLVKQ
;
A
#
# COMPACT_ATOMS: atom_id res chain seq x y z
N MET A 1 -61.15 46.92 46.86
CA MET A 1 -60.42 45.82 47.54
C MET A 1 -59.49 45.13 46.55
N LYS A 2 -58.21 45.54 46.45
CA LYS A 2 -57.20 44.89 45.55
C LYS A 2 -55.72 45.18 45.92
N ARG A 3 -55.43 45.48 47.20
CA ARG A 3 -54.08 45.85 47.70
C ARG A 3 -53.67 45.19 49.04
N ILE A 4 -54.42 44.20 49.52
CA ILE A 4 -54.13 43.51 50.80
C ILE A 4 -53.52 42.11 50.59
N TYR A 5 -53.92 41.38 49.53
CA TYR A 5 -53.36 40.06 49.23
C TYR A 5 -51.87 40.09 48.86
N THR A 6 -51.40 41.13 48.14
CA THR A 6 -50.00 41.24 47.72
C THR A 6 -49.03 41.38 48.89
N LEU A 7 -49.46 42.00 50.00
CA LEU A 7 -48.59 42.23 51.16
C LEU A 7 -48.36 40.94 51.96
N TRP A 8 -49.39 40.09 52.10
CA TRP A 8 -49.30 38.81 52.80
C TRP A 8 -48.44 37.78 52.06
N MET A 9 -48.40 37.83 50.72
CA MET A 9 -47.59 36.92 49.93
C MET A 9 -46.08 37.23 50.01
N CYS A 10 -45.70 38.49 50.25
CA CYS A 10 -44.30 38.89 50.43
C CYS A 10 -43.76 38.51 51.82
N VAL A 11 -44.58 38.64 52.88
CA VAL A 11 -44.15 38.31 54.26
C VAL A 11 -43.92 36.81 54.43
N LEU A 12 -44.67 35.95 53.74
CA LEU A 12 -44.45 34.50 53.74
C LEU A 12 -43.21 34.05 52.95
N LEU A 13 -42.65 34.89 52.05
CA LEU A 13 -41.38 34.59 51.37
C LEU A 13 -40.14 35.00 52.18
N LEU A 14 -40.26 35.92 53.15
CA LEU A 14 -39.13 36.36 53.98
C LEU A 14 -38.96 35.56 55.29
N ALA A 15 -39.86 34.62 55.59
CA ALA A 15 -39.84 33.82 56.81
C ALA A 15 -39.12 32.45 56.68
N GLY A 16 -38.43 32.21 55.56
CA GLY A 16 -37.69 30.97 55.30
C GLY A 16 -36.17 31.04 55.53
N LEU A 17 -35.61 32.21 55.82
CA LEU A 17 -34.16 32.42 55.94
C LEU A 17 -33.67 32.33 57.40
N SER A 18 -33.72 31.13 57.97
CA SER A 18 -32.96 30.78 59.18
C SER A 18 -32.75 29.27 59.28
N ALA A 19 -31.51 28.85 59.58
CA ALA A 19 -31.05 27.47 59.77
C ALA A 19 -31.03 26.57 58.51
N CYS A 20 -29.98 26.75 57.69
CA CYS A 20 -28.81 25.89 57.87
C CYS A 20 -27.56 26.77 58.08
N THR A 21 -26.70 26.36 59.00
CA THR A 21 -25.32 26.85 59.10
C THR A 21 -24.44 25.72 58.59
N ASP A 22 -24.15 25.74 57.29
CA ASP A 22 -23.23 24.76 56.73
C ASP A 22 -21.81 25.08 57.23
N GLU A 23 -21.14 24.08 57.80
CA GLU A 23 -19.79 24.24 58.34
C GLU A 23 -18.81 24.48 57.19
N TYR A 24 -18.05 25.57 57.27
CA TYR A 24 -16.93 25.80 56.38
C TYR A 24 -15.86 24.74 56.64
N ALA A 25 -15.79 23.73 55.79
CA ALA A 25 -14.78 22.67 55.80
C ALA A 25 -13.39 23.18 55.36
N VAL A 26 -12.82 24.11 56.13
CA VAL A 26 -11.47 24.66 55.91
C VAL A 26 -10.43 23.61 56.27
N LYS A 27 -10.03 22.79 55.31
CA LYS A 27 -8.82 21.96 55.43
C LYS A 27 -7.57 22.84 55.30
N ASN A 28 -6.59 22.60 56.17
CA ASN A 28 -5.23 23.16 56.16
C ASN A 28 -5.03 24.70 56.17
N GLY A 29 -6.07 25.48 56.44
CA GLY A 29 -5.94 26.62 57.37
C GLY A 29 -5.07 27.83 56.98
N GLN A 30 -5.00 28.24 55.71
CA GLN A 30 -4.77 29.65 55.40
C GLN A 30 -5.40 30.11 54.06
N GLU A 31 -5.53 31.43 53.93
CA GLU A 31 -6.18 32.20 52.84
C GLU A 31 -7.70 32.03 52.64
N SER A 32 -8.31 33.10 52.12
CA SER A 32 -9.76 33.19 51.84
C SER A 32 -10.01 32.92 50.36
N VAL A 33 -10.39 31.67 50.04
CA VAL A 33 -10.74 31.25 48.67
C VAL A 33 -12.03 31.94 48.19
N ALA A 34 -12.21 32.04 46.87
CA ALA A 34 -13.44 32.56 46.28
C ALA A 34 -14.64 31.62 46.52
N GLU A 35 -15.84 32.19 46.56
CA GLU A 35 -17.10 31.45 46.76
C GLU A 35 -17.29 30.40 45.66
N GLY A 36 -17.22 29.12 46.05
CA GLY A 36 -17.36 27.96 45.14
C GLY A 36 -16.08 27.17 44.83
N GLU A 37 -14.89 27.64 45.24
CA GLU A 37 -13.59 26.95 45.04
C GLU A 37 -13.09 26.25 46.33
N VAL A 38 -12.20 25.26 46.18
CA VAL A 38 -11.59 24.46 47.25
C VAL A 38 -10.08 24.32 47.01
N VAL A 39 -9.26 24.52 48.05
CA VAL A 39 -7.81 24.28 48.01
C VAL A 39 -7.51 22.81 48.29
N LEU A 40 -6.69 22.19 47.45
CA LEU A 40 -6.20 20.82 47.58
C LEU A 40 -4.67 20.83 47.53
N GLN A 41 -4.05 20.09 48.46
CA GLN A 41 -2.61 19.88 48.50
C GLN A 41 -2.34 18.41 48.17
N PHE A 42 -1.46 18.17 47.20
CA PHE A 42 -1.23 16.85 46.63
C PHE A 42 0.24 16.44 46.71
N SER A 43 0.46 15.13 46.79
CA SER A 43 1.71 14.50 46.36
C SER A 43 1.50 13.73 45.06
N ALA A 44 2.48 13.74 44.17
CA ALA A 44 2.50 12.92 42.96
C ALA A 44 3.74 12.03 42.95
N THR A 45 3.57 10.78 42.53
CA THR A 45 4.67 9.86 42.25
C THR A 45 4.72 9.54 40.76
N VAL A 46 5.89 9.71 40.16
CA VAL A 46 6.22 9.15 38.85
C VAL A 46 6.78 7.76 39.13
N PRO A 47 6.11 6.66 38.71
CA PRO A 47 6.60 5.32 38.96
C PRO A 47 7.84 5.05 38.08
N ASP A 48 8.66 4.11 38.50
CA ASP A 48 9.74 3.59 37.65
C ASP A 48 9.16 2.97 36.36
N ALA A 49 9.96 2.88 35.31
CA ALA A 49 9.56 2.30 34.04
C ALA A 49 9.47 0.78 34.17
N LYS A 50 8.39 0.15 33.69
CA LYS A 50 8.29 -1.31 33.78
C LYS A 50 9.27 -1.95 32.81
N VAL A 51 10.20 -2.73 33.35
CA VAL A 51 11.28 -3.37 32.59
C VAL A 51 10.74 -4.55 31.79
N VAL A 52 10.70 -4.41 30.47
CA VAL A 52 10.90 -5.55 29.57
C VAL A 52 12.41 -5.72 29.49
N ALA A 53 12.92 -6.89 29.90
CA ALA A 53 14.37 -7.12 30.01
C ALA A 53 15.06 -6.70 28.70
N THR A 54 15.94 -5.70 28.70
CA THR A 54 17.16 -5.64 29.54
C THR A 54 17.29 -4.32 30.39
N ARG A 55 18.47 -3.75 30.76
CA ARG A 55 18.66 -2.61 31.74
C ARG A 55 19.91 -1.72 31.43
N ASP A 56 20.23 -0.49 31.93
CA ASP A 56 19.66 0.62 32.77
C ASP A 56 20.63 1.84 32.86
N ILE A 57 20.32 3.15 33.14
CA ILE A 57 19.09 3.94 33.42
C ILE A 57 19.00 5.28 32.59
N ASP A 58 19.68 6.36 33.03
CA ASP A 58 19.83 7.80 32.61
C ASP A 58 18.57 8.67 32.20
N PRO A 59 18.63 10.04 32.09
CA PRO A 59 18.15 10.89 33.20
C PRO A 59 17.42 12.23 32.86
N ASP A 60 17.45 12.73 31.61
CA ASP A 60 17.59 14.19 31.34
C ASP A 60 16.34 14.88 30.77
N GLY A 61 15.45 14.12 30.14
CA GLY A 61 14.13 14.63 29.73
C GLY A 61 13.15 14.76 30.89
N LEU A 62 13.58 14.42 32.11
CA LEU A 62 12.70 13.94 33.18
C LEU A 62 12.32 15.03 34.20
N GLY A 63 11.22 14.75 34.91
CA GLY A 63 10.72 15.56 36.02
C GLY A 63 9.58 16.50 35.63
N ILE A 64 8.77 16.86 36.63
CA ILE A 64 7.64 17.78 36.50
C ILE A 64 8.19 19.21 36.48
N LYS A 65 8.19 19.86 35.31
CA LYS A 65 8.57 21.27 35.12
C LYS A 65 7.35 22.19 35.15
N THR A 66 6.24 21.73 34.57
CA THR A 66 4.90 22.32 34.71
C THR A 66 3.88 21.25 35.06
N LEU A 67 2.75 21.63 35.68
CA LEU A 67 1.65 20.72 35.97
C LEU A 67 0.31 21.45 35.93
N TYR A 68 -0.62 20.92 35.15
CA TYR A 68 -1.95 21.47 34.90
C TYR A 68 -3.02 20.45 35.26
N LEU A 69 -4.10 20.91 35.88
CA LEU A 69 -5.25 20.10 36.22
C LEU A 69 -6.39 20.48 35.29
N PHE A 70 -6.91 19.52 34.54
CA PHE A 70 -8.15 19.64 33.79
C PHE A 70 -9.27 19.07 34.67
N CYS A 71 -10.17 19.94 35.12
CA CYS A 71 -11.25 19.63 36.05
C CYS A 71 -12.56 19.35 35.30
N PHE A 72 -13.25 18.29 35.71
CA PHE A 72 -14.52 17.85 35.14
C PHE A 72 -15.54 17.58 36.26
N ASP A 73 -16.83 17.75 35.94
CA ASP A 73 -17.97 17.51 36.84
C ASP A 73 -18.30 16.01 37.03
N GLU A 74 -19.41 15.72 37.70
CA GLU A 74 -19.87 14.34 37.92
C GLU A 74 -20.21 13.58 36.62
N TYR A 75 -20.64 14.29 35.57
CA TYR A 75 -20.97 13.73 34.26
C TYR A 75 -19.74 13.56 33.35
N GLY A 76 -18.61 14.16 33.72
CA GLY A 76 -17.39 14.18 32.91
C GLY A 76 -17.32 15.36 31.95
N SER A 77 -18.15 16.39 32.15
CA SER A 77 -18.10 17.65 31.40
C SER A 77 -17.00 18.56 31.95
N TYR A 78 -16.18 19.13 31.06
CA TYR A 78 -15.08 20.02 31.41
C TYR A 78 -15.59 21.33 32.01
N ILE A 79 -15.10 21.67 33.20
CA ILE A 79 -15.48 22.88 33.95
C ILE A 79 -14.33 23.88 34.11
N GLY A 80 -13.11 23.51 33.73
CA GLY A 80 -11.99 24.44 33.60
C GLY A 80 -10.61 23.82 33.87
N ARG A 81 -9.57 24.58 33.51
CA ARG A 81 -8.17 24.26 33.81
C ARG A 81 -7.73 24.99 35.08
N ARG A 82 -6.76 24.42 35.80
CA ARG A 82 -6.07 25.03 36.96
C ARG A 82 -4.57 24.75 36.86
N ASP A 83 -3.77 25.70 37.33
CA ASP A 83 -2.31 25.61 37.32
C ASP A 83 -1.84 25.20 38.71
N ALA A 84 -0.97 24.19 38.79
CA ALA A 84 -0.37 23.80 40.06
C ALA A 84 0.73 24.81 40.47
N SER A 85 0.73 25.22 41.73
CA SER A 85 1.73 26.08 42.32
C SER A 85 2.59 25.30 43.32
N ASN A 86 3.70 25.92 43.77
CA ASN A 86 4.61 25.34 44.76
C ASN A 86 5.09 23.91 44.42
N ILE A 87 5.28 23.60 43.13
CA ILE A 87 5.81 22.30 42.69
C ILE A 87 7.22 22.14 43.26
N GLN A 88 7.42 21.16 44.14
CA GLN A 88 8.69 20.84 44.78
C GLN A 88 9.01 19.35 44.62
N LEU A 89 10.26 19.04 44.25
CA LEU A 89 10.79 17.67 44.26
C LEU A 89 11.13 17.28 45.71
N VAL A 90 10.50 16.21 46.21
CA VAL A 90 10.69 15.69 47.58
C VAL A 90 11.78 14.61 47.60
N SER A 91 11.80 13.74 46.59
CA SER A 91 12.85 12.75 46.38
C SER A 91 12.91 12.31 44.92
N GLY A 92 14.09 11.87 44.47
CA GLY A 92 14.30 11.30 43.15
C GLY A 92 15.50 10.37 43.14
N GLU A 93 15.28 9.08 42.88
CA GLU A 93 16.32 8.05 42.74
C GLU A 93 15.91 7.08 41.62
N ASN A 94 16.87 6.66 40.79
CA ASN A 94 16.68 5.65 39.73
C ASN A 94 15.46 5.89 38.82
N GLY A 95 15.14 7.15 38.47
CA GLY A 95 14.00 7.48 37.60
C GLY A 95 12.61 7.42 38.26
N SER A 96 12.53 7.08 39.54
CA SER A 96 11.34 7.31 40.38
C SER A 96 11.41 8.71 40.99
N TYR A 97 10.31 9.46 40.94
CA TYR A 97 10.25 10.85 41.45
C TYR A 97 9.01 11.07 42.31
N ALA A 98 9.18 11.75 43.44
CA ALA A 98 8.09 12.21 44.30
C ALA A 98 8.05 13.74 44.35
N TYR A 99 6.88 14.31 44.07
CA TYR A 99 6.64 15.76 44.07
C TYR A 99 5.50 16.13 45.03
N THR A 100 5.52 17.36 45.55
CA THR A 100 4.38 18.01 46.21
C THR A 100 4.01 19.30 45.49
N PHE A 101 2.72 19.63 45.47
CA PHE A 101 2.19 20.86 44.86
C PHE A 101 0.85 21.26 45.47
N ASP A 102 0.52 22.55 45.35
CA ASP A 102 -0.71 23.17 45.84
C ASP A 102 -1.58 23.61 44.66
N VAL A 103 -2.90 23.45 44.77
CA VAL A 103 -3.84 23.86 43.71
C VAL A 103 -5.22 24.21 44.26
N THR A 104 -5.94 25.09 43.57
CA THR A 104 -7.33 25.45 43.89
C THR A 104 -8.23 24.96 42.76
N VAL A 105 -9.37 24.32 43.06
CA VAL A 105 -10.30 23.76 42.06
C VAL A 105 -11.76 24.09 42.38
N PRO A 106 -12.69 24.10 41.40
CA PRO A 106 -14.12 24.24 41.66
C PRO A 106 -14.66 23.12 42.57
N SER A 107 -15.56 23.45 43.51
CA SER A 107 -16.20 22.49 44.41
C SER A 107 -17.09 21.44 43.70
N SER A 108 -17.52 21.73 42.47
CA SER A 108 -18.21 20.79 41.57
C SER A 108 -17.29 19.76 40.88
N THR A 109 -15.97 19.88 41.03
CA THR A 109 -15.01 18.94 40.44
C THR A 109 -15.22 17.53 41.00
N ARG A 110 -15.30 16.53 40.12
CA ARG A 110 -15.37 15.10 40.49
C ARG A 110 -14.38 14.23 39.72
N ARG A 111 -13.89 14.68 38.57
CA ARG A 111 -12.79 14.04 37.83
C ARG A 111 -11.70 15.07 37.56
N ILE A 112 -10.44 14.68 37.73
CA ILE A 112 -9.27 15.51 37.42
C ILE A 112 -8.29 14.69 36.60
N HIS A 113 -7.89 15.24 35.46
CA HIS A 113 -6.71 14.79 34.73
C HIS A 113 -5.54 15.73 35.01
N PHE A 114 -4.42 15.15 35.43
CA PHE A 114 -3.17 15.82 35.79
C PHE A 114 -2.21 15.70 34.62
N LEU A 115 -1.87 16.81 33.97
CA LEU A 115 -1.07 16.87 32.74
C LEU A 115 0.19 17.72 32.99
N SER A 116 1.37 17.11 32.88
CA SER A 116 2.67 17.75 33.12
C SER A 116 3.46 17.95 31.83
N ASN A 117 4.20 19.06 31.74
CA ASN A 117 5.09 19.42 30.62
C ASN A 117 4.37 19.51 29.25
N VAL A 118 3.06 19.80 29.27
CA VAL A 118 2.21 19.94 28.08
C VAL A 118 2.18 21.40 27.61
N TYR A 119 2.22 21.62 26.30
CA TYR A 119 2.02 22.95 25.73
C TYR A 119 0.53 23.29 25.60
N LEU A 120 0.14 24.51 25.96
CA LEU A 120 -1.26 24.87 26.19
C LEU A 120 -1.90 25.67 25.06
N ASP A 121 -1.11 26.42 24.30
CA ASP A 121 -1.64 27.42 23.36
C ASP A 121 -2.40 26.76 22.18
N ASP A 122 -2.10 25.48 21.90
CA ASP A 122 -2.74 24.66 20.87
C ASP A 122 -3.99 23.87 21.38
N ILE A 123 -4.33 23.95 22.69
CA ILE A 123 -5.40 23.14 23.29
C ILE A 123 -6.76 23.87 23.29
N ASN A 124 -7.64 23.48 22.36
CA ASN A 124 -9.02 23.98 22.28
C ASN A 124 -9.96 23.34 23.34
N ALA A 125 -9.86 23.79 24.59
CA ALA A 125 -10.66 23.29 25.71
C ALA A 125 -11.89 24.18 26.03
N VAL A 126 -13.07 23.79 25.53
CA VAL A 126 -14.34 24.54 25.73
C VAL A 126 -15.16 23.95 26.90
N PRO A 127 -15.67 24.76 27.85
CA PRO A 127 -16.53 24.28 28.93
C PRO A 127 -17.73 23.46 28.41
N GLY A 128 -17.98 22.31 29.04
CA GLY A 128 -18.98 21.33 28.64
C GLY A 128 -18.49 20.21 27.71
N MET A 129 -17.25 20.26 27.19
CA MET A 129 -16.68 19.13 26.44
C MET A 129 -16.43 17.91 27.35
N SER A 130 -16.68 16.70 26.86
CA SER A 130 -16.42 15.46 27.61
C SER A 130 -14.92 15.22 27.83
N GLU A 131 -14.52 14.66 28.98
CA GLU A 131 -13.16 14.12 29.19
C GLU A 131 -12.78 13.12 28.08
N THR A 132 -13.73 12.30 27.61
CA THR A 132 -13.52 11.29 26.55
C THR A 132 -13.35 11.88 25.15
N THR A 133 -13.52 13.20 24.99
CA THR A 133 -13.24 13.93 23.75
C THR A 133 -12.02 14.84 23.91
N LEU A 134 -11.95 15.60 25.01
CA LEU A 134 -10.92 16.62 25.23
C LEU A 134 -9.55 16.03 25.59
N ILE A 135 -9.50 14.97 26.41
CA ILE A 135 -8.22 14.44 26.88
C ILE A 135 -7.49 13.60 25.81
N PRO A 136 -8.15 12.74 25.01
CA PRO A 136 -7.47 11.97 23.96
C PRO A 136 -6.98 12.84 22.78
N SER A 137 -7.55 14.02 22.56
CA SER A 137 -7.08 14.94 21.51
C SER A 137 -5.77 15.67 21.85
N ILE A 138 -5.27 15.57 23.08
CA ILE A 138 -4.03 16.23 23.50
C ILE A 138 -2.84 15.32 23.17
N VAL A 139 -2.14 15.68 22.10
CA VAL A 139 -0.89 15.03 21.67
C VAL A 139 0.35 15.77 22.20
N SER A 140 1.51 15.14 22.01
CA SER A 140 2.83 15.67 22.34
C SER A 140 3.83 15.32 21.24
N ALA A 141 4.73 16.25 20.95
CA ALA A 141 5.87 16.04 20.06
C ALA A 141 7.13 15.65 20.85
N SER A 142 8.19 15.23 20.16
CA SER A 142 9.46 14.88 20.81
C SER A 142 10.20 16.14 21.31
N GLY A 143 10.64 16.12 22.57
CA GLY A 143 11.32 17.24 23.21
C GLY A 143 11.28 17.20 24.74
N LEU A 144 10.07 17.18 25.32
CA LEU A 144 9.86 17.07 26.76
C LEU A 144 9.07 15.80 27.10
N MET A 145 9.50 15.08 28.15
CA MET A 145 8.74 13.97 28.72
C MET A 145 7.47 14.55 29.36
N ALA A 146 6.29 14.11 28.91
CA ALA A 146 5.04 14.51 29.54
C ALA A 146 4.56 13.42 30.51
N TYR A 147 3.86 13.86 31.56
CA TYR A 147 3.33 12.95 32.57
C TYR A 147 1.82 13.13 32.70
N TRP A 148 1.11 12.01 32.82
CA TRP A 148 -0.35 11.96 32.94
C TRP A 148 -0.79 11.11 34.12
N GLY A 149 -1.79 11.59 34.84
CA GLY A 149 -2.58 10.78 35.76
C GLY A 149 -4.04 11.23 35.78
N ARG A 150 -4.91 10.38 36.34
CA ARG A 150 -6.34 10.66 36.49
C ARG A 150 -6.84 10.22 37.86
N VAL A 151 -7.71 11.05 38.44
CA VAL A 151 -8.53 10.67 39.59
C VAL A 151 -9.99 10.95 39.26
N ALA A 152 -10.88 10.05 39.66
CA ALA A 152 -12.32 10.28 39.68
C ALA A 152 -12.89 9.85 41.04
N VAL A 153 -13.80 10.66 41.61
CA VAL A 153 -14.42 10.43 42.92
C VAL A 153 -15.91 10.81 42.88
N THR A 154 -16.71 10.22 43.75
CA THR A 154 -18.11 10.61 43.96
C THR A 154 -18.25 11.86 44.83
N ASP A 155 -17.29 12.10 45.72
CA ASP A 155 -17.24 13.23 46.63
C ASP A 155 -15.80 13.78 46.67
N LEU A 156 -15.66 15.11 46.64
CA LEU A 156 -14.37 15.79 46.62
C LEU A 156 -13.55 15.49 47.88
N ASP A 157 -14.21 15.21 49.01
CA ASP A 157 -13.55 14.84 50.27
C ASP A 157 -12.82 13.48 50.21
N ASN A 158 -13.12 12.64 49.21
CA ASN A 158 -12.47 11.35 48.97
C ASN A 158 -11.27 11.43 48.01
N PHE A 159 -10.78 12.61 47.63
CA PHE A 159 -9.59 12.72 46.79
C PHE A 159 -8.34 12.12 47.49
N PRO A 160 -7.56 11.28 46.79
CA PRO A 160 -6.35 10.69 47.35
C PRO A 160 -5.25 11.74 47.50
N LEU A 161 -4.54 11.72 48.64
CA LEU A 161 -3.41 12.61 48.93
C LEU A 161 -2.14 12.29 48.11
N SER A 162 -2.13 11.15 47.40
CA SER A 162 -1.04 10.69 46.55
C SER A 162 -1.63 10.20 45.23
N ILE A 163 -1.10 10.71 44.11
CA ILE A 163 -1.50 10.33 42.74
C ILE A 163 -0.32 9.73 41.97
N VAL A 164 -0.59 8.83 41.03
CA VAL A 164 0.42 8.26 40.13
C VAL A 164 0.39 8.98 38.79
N LEU A 165 1.54 9.43 38.30
CA LEU A 165 1.69 10.07 36.99
C LEU A 165 2.59 9.24 36.07
N TYR A 166 2.02 8.61 35.05
CA TYR A 166 2.74 7.82 34.06
C TYR A 166 3.37 8.71 32.98
N ARG A 167 4.55 8.34 32.48
CA ARG A 167 5.15 8.91 31.26
C ARG A 167 4.25 8.67 30.04
N ASN A 168 4.31 9.56 29.05
CA ASN A 168 3.75 9.37 27.70
C ASN A 168 4.67 8.57 26.75
N GLN A 169 5.95 8.44 27.07
CA GLN A 169 6.96 7.77 26.24
C GLN A 169 7.51 6.49 26.88
N ALA A 170 7.99 5.58 26.04
CA ALA A 170 8.87 4.47 26.39
C ALA A 170 10.34 4.91 26.40
N GLN A 171 11.19 4.15 27.09
CA GLN A 171 12.65 4.28 27.03
C GLN A 171 13.27 3.11 26.26
N VAL A 172 14.26 3.40 25.42
CA VAL A 172 15.16 2.43 24.78
C VAL A 172 16.58 2.66 25.29
N CYS A 173 17.35 1.61 25.59
CA CYS A 173 18.82 1.68 25.74
C CYS A 173 19.51 0.34 25.36
N TRP A 174 20.80 0.15 25.67
CA TRP A 174 21.52 -1.12 25.44
C TRP A 174 22.42 -1.54 26.62
N GLU A 175 22.73 -2.83 26.73
CA GLU A 175 23.79 -3.35 27.61
C GLU A 175 24.70 -4.35 26.87
N VAL A 176 26.00 -4.26 27.12
CA VAL A 176 27.01 -5.19 26.59
C VAL A 176 27.50 -6.09 27.71
N ALA A 177 27.25 -7.40 27.59
CA ALA A 177 27.81 -8.41 28.49
C ALA A 177 29.02 -9.14 27.89
N ALA A 178 29.25 -9.01 26.58
CA ALA A 178 30.41 -9.56 25.88
C ALA A 178 31.70 -8.77 26.17
N SER A 179 32.71 -9.45 26.72
CA SER A 179 34.02 -8.85 27.00
C SER A 179 34.74 -8.41 25.71
N GLY A 180 35.14 -7.14 25.63
CA GLY A 180 35.90 -6.57 24.51
C GLY A 180 35.08 -5.78 23.48
N LEU A 181 33.75 -5.94 23.46
CA LEU A 181 32.88 -5.18 22.55
C LEU A 181 32.48 -3.82 23.13
N GLN A 182 32.25 -2.87 22.23
CA GLN A 182 31.77 -1.53 22.52
C GLN A 182 30.64 -1.17 21.53
N VAL A 183 29.71 -0.33 22.00
CA VAL A 183 28.72 0.34 21.15
C VAL A 183 29.18 1.79 20.99
N PHE A 184 29.43 2.23 19.76
CA PHE A 184 29.92 3.59 19.46
C PHE A 184 28.78 4.60 19.24
N GLY A 185 27.54 4.12 19.26
CA GLY A 185 26.30 4.87 19.15
C GLY A 185 25.19 3.98 18.58
N TYR A 186 23.95 4.47 18.63
CA TYR A 186 22.83 3.88 17.88
C TYR A 186 21.80 4.94 17.47
N ALA A 187 20.77 4.50 16.75
CA ALA A 187 19.55 5.26 16.50
C ALA A 187 18.33 4.32 16.51
N VAL A 188 17.18 4.82 16.98
CA VAL A 188 15.89 4.11 16.89
C VAL A 188 15.09 4.67 15.72
N CYS A 189 14.74 3.81 14.77
CA CYS A 189 14.08 4.15 13.51
C CYS A 189 12.61 3.71 13.50
N ASN A 190 11.80 4.23 12.57
CA ASN A 190 10.34 3.98 12.47
C ASN A 190 9.56 4.35 13.75
N ARG A 191 10.07 5.28 14.56
CA ARG A 191 9.40 5.82 15.74
C ARG A 191 8.27 6.79 15.33
N ARG A 192 7.15 6.84 16.06
CA ARG A 192 6.11 7.86 15.83
C ARG A 192 6.64 9.27 16.14
N ALA A 193 6.22 10.27 15.36
CA ALA A 193 6.55 11.69 15.57
C ALA A 193 5.78 12.31 16.75
N TRP A 194 4.57 11.82 17.01
CA TRP A 194 3.66 12.30 18.04
C TRP A 194 3.18 11.15 18.92
N GLY A 195 2.76 11.47 20.15
CA GLY A 195 2.09 10.53 21.04
C GLY A 195 1.05 11.20 21.93
N THR A 196 0.02 10.45 22.30
CA THR A 196 -1.08 10.90 23.18
C THR A 196 -0.58 11.13 24.61
N ILE A 197 -0.95 12.26 25.22
CA ILE A 197 -0.59 12.54 26.62
C ILE A 197 -1.19 11.49 27.56
N ALA A 198 -2.46 11.15 27.35
CA ALA A 198 -3.22 10.20 28.13
C ALA A 198 -3.27 8.82 27.44
N PRO A 199 -3.26 7.71 28.20
CA PRO A 199 -3.77 6.44 27.70
C PRO A 199 -5.30 6.52 27.56
N PHE A 200 -5.85 5.96 26.48
CA PHE A 200 -7.27 5.96 26.19
C PHE A 200 -7.68 4.68 25.43
N ASN A 201 -8.58 3.90 26.01
CA ASN A 201 -9.14 2.71 25.39
C ASN A 201 -10.55 3.00 24.85
N PRO A 202 -10.75 3.16 23.53
CA PRO A 202 -12.06 3.50 22.97
C PRO A 202 -13.10 2.38 23.18
N ASP A 203 -12.66 1.11 23.16
CA ASP A 203 -13.50 -0.09 23.23
C ASP A 203 -13.95 -0.45 24.65
N ALA A 204 -13.43 0.24 25.67
CA ALA A 204 -13.86 0.02 27.04
C ALA A 204 -15.36 0.36 27.22
N LYS A 205 -16.08 -0.55 27.90
CA LYS A 205 -17.55 -0.59 27.96
C LYS A 205 -18.22 0.58 28.70
N ASP A 206 -17.45 1.33 29.47
CA ASP A 206 -17.88 2.53 30.19
C ASP A 206 -16.72 3.55 30.28
N ASP A 207 -17.04 4.82 30.54
CA ASP A 207 -16.07 5.92 30.55
C ASP A 207 -15.02 5.83 31.66
N THR A 208 -15.23 5.02 32.71
CA THR A 208 -14.21 4.75 33.73
C THR A 208 -13.16 3.80 33.17
N GLY A 209 -13.61 2.76 32.47
CA GLY A 209 -12.76 1.84 31.73
C GLY A 209 -11.90 2.54 30.67
N LYS A 210 -12.44 3.55 29.98
CA LYS A 210 -11.73 4.26 28.89
C LYS A 210 -10.42 4.92 29.31
N PHE A 211 -10.27 5.30 30.58
CA PHE A 211 -9.04 5.86 31.16
C PHE A 211 -8.42 4.97 32.24
N THR A 212 -8.82 3.70 32.35
CA THR A 212 -8.13 2.74 33.20
C THR A 212 -6.82 2.34 32.54
N TYR A 213 -5.69 2.53 33.22
CA TYR A 213 -4.37 2.12 32.75
C TYR A 213 -3.53 1.62 33.93
N SER A 214 -2.75 0.56 33.70
CA SER A 214 -1.72 0.10 34.63
C SER A 214 -0.57 -0.55 33.87
N LEU A 215 0.60 -0.64 34.51
CA LEU A 215 1.76 -1.31 33.93
C LEU A 215 1.58 -2.85 33.88
N ASP A 216 0.56 -3.41 34.54
CA ASP A 216 0.27 -4.85 34.55
C ASP A 216 -0.76 -5.27 33.50
N ALA A 217 -1.53 -4.32 32.96
CA ALA A 217 -2.39 -4.51 31.80
C ALA A 217 -2.25 -3.31 30.82
N PRO A 218 -1.06 -3.14 30.20
CA PRO A 218 -0.80 -2.05 29.27
C PRO A 218 -1.55 -2.25 27.95
N TYR A 219 -1.78 -1.16 27.24
CA TYR A 219 -2.26 -1.13 25.87
C TYR A 219 -1.67 0.10 25.17
N VAL A 220 -1.54 0.03 23.84
CA VAL A 220 -1.12 1.17 23.01
C VAL A 220 -2.31 2.12 22.81
N THR A 221 -2.10 3.42 22.95
CA THR A 221 -3.08 4.47 22.64
C THR A 221 -2.58 5.31 21.46
N GLU A 222 -2.96 4.91 20.26
CA GLU A 222 -2.62 5.66 19.06
C GLU A 222 -3.34 7.02 19.01
N PRO A 223 -2.70 8.08 18.50
CA PRO A 223 -3.38 9.34 18.25
C PRO A 223 -4.29 9.23 17.01
N ALA A 224 -5.07 10.28 16.74
CA ALA A 224 -5.83 10.40 15.49
C ALA A 224 -4.91 10.29 14.26
N ALA A 225 -5.43 9.80 13.14
CA ALA A 225 -4.66 9.41 11.94
C ALA A 225 -3.65 10.49 11.47
N ASP A 226 -4.06 11.76 11.47
CA ASP A 226 -3.22 12.91 11.08
C ASP A 226 -1.93 13.06 11.91
N TYR A 227 -1.89 12.48 13.10
CA TYR A 227 -0.74 12.47 14.03
C TYR A 227 -0.01 11.12 14.09
N GLN A 228 -0.43 10.10 13.34
CA GLN A 228 0.26 8.80 13.29
C GLN A 228 1.53 8.81 12.43
N VAL A 229 1.97 10.00 11.98
CA VAL A 229 3.19 10.25 11.20
C VAL A 229 4.43 9.66 11.88
N LEU A 230 5.32 9.05 11.11
CA LEU A 230 6.64 8.64 11.59
C LEU A 230 7.56 9.86 11.74
N SER A 231 8.45 9.83 12.73
CA SER A 231 9.51 10.82 12.83
C SER A 231 10.56 10.60 11.73
N THR A 232 11.20 11.67 11.27
CA THR A 232 12.39 11.57 10.43
C THR A 232 13.46 10.75 11.16
N ASP A 233 13.89 9.65 10.56
CA ASP A 233 14.96 8.80 11.09
C ASP A 233 16.30 9.56 11.12
N ALA A 234 17.21 9.14 11.99
CA ALA A 234 18.59 9.62 11.95
C ALA A 234 19.32 9.13 10.68
N THR A 235 20.28 9.91 10.19
CA THR A 235 21.13 9.52 9.03
C THR A 235 22.45 8.84 9.45
N ASP A 236 22.63 8.61 10.74
CA ASP A 236 23.82 8.01 11.35
C ASP A 236 23.48 7.63 12.81
N VAL A 237 24.36 6.87 13.47
CA VAL A 237 24.27 6.63 14.91
C VAL A 237 24.63 7.87 15.73
N THR A 238 24.05 7.99 16.93
CA THR A 238 24.27 9.12 17.84
C THR A 238 24.57 8.65 19.26
N VAL A 239 24.97 9.59 20.12
CA VAL A 239 25.02 9.46 21.58
C VAL A 239 24.30 10.68 22.17
N GLN A 240 23.30 10.45 23.01
CA GLN A 240 22.35 11.44 23.53
C GLN A 240 22.29 11.46 25.07
N GLY A 241 22.67 10.36 25.73
CA GLY A 241 22.77 10.22 27.17
C GLY A 241 24.07 9.56 27.66
N ASP A 242 24.12 9.16 28.93
CA ASP A 242 25.30 8.48 29.49
C ASP A 242 25.51 7.10 28.85
N VAL A 243 26.69 6.95 28.24
CA VAL A 243 27.15 5.70 27.63
C VAL A 243 27.33 4.60 28.68
N ALA A 244 27.67 4.94 29.93
CA ALA A 244 27.77 3.96 31.02
C ALA A 244 26.41 3.37 31.45
N GLN A 245 25.31 3.92 30.92
CA GLN A 245 23.93 3.53 31.19
C GLN A 245 23.17 3.13 29.90
N GLY A 246 23.91 2.86 28.83
CA GLY A 246 23.37 2.36 27.56
C GLY A 246 22.80 3.43 26.63
N ASP A 247 23.13 4.71 26.83
CA ASP A 247 22.69 5.84 25.99
C ASP A 247 21.15 5.88 25.80
N PRO A 248 20.36 6.21 26.83
CA PRO A 248 18.92 6.06 26.73
C PRO A 248 18.23 7.09 25.82
N HIS A 249 17.50 6.58 24.83
CA HIS A 249 16.62 7.35 23.94
C HIS A 249 15.16 7.17 24.38
N TYR A 250 14.28 8.12 24.04
CA TYR A 250 12.84 8.03 24.34
C TYR A 250 12.00 8.06 23.05
N ILE A 251 10.94 7.25 23.01
CA ILE A 251 10.02 7.09 21.86
C ILE A 251 8.57 7.03 22.33
N PHE A 252 7.63 7.43 21.48
CA PHE A 252 6.19 7.28 21.74
C PHE A 252 5.70 5.85 21.56
N GLU A 253 4.46 5.59 21.96
CA GLU A 253 3.80 4.29 21.76
C GLU A 253 3.65 3.95 20.27
N ASN A 254 3.71 2.66 19.95
CA ASN A 254 3.58 2.15 18.60
C ASN A 254 3.10 0.67 18.67
N PRO A 255 2.07 0.25 17.91
CA PRO A 255 1.66 -1.17 17.84
C PRO A 255 2.79 -2.13 17.41
N ASN A 256 3.78 -1.63 16.66
CA ASN A 256 4.93 -2.36 16.12
C ASN A 256 4.48 -3.52 15.19
N THR A 257 3.88 -3.18 14.04
CA THR A 257 3.41 -4.16 13.04
C THR A 257 4.55 -4.59 12.10
N LEU A 258 4.33 -5.66 11.32
CA LEU A 258 5.30 -6.14 10.34
C LEU A 258 5.52 -5.16 9.17
N ASP A 259 4.52 -4.33 8.87
CA ASP A 259 4.52 -3.36 7.76
C ASP A 259 5.26 -2.07 8.13
N THR A 260 5.34 -1.74 9.42
CA THR A 260 6.08 -0.57 9.93
C THR A 260 6.70 -0.90 11.30
N PRO A 261 7.69 -1.81 11.32
CA PRO A 261 8.29 -2.26 12.57
C PRO A 261 9.24 -1.21 13.12
N VAL A 262 9.30 -1.07 14.44
CA VAL A 262 10.29 -0.25 15.14
C VAL A 262 11.57 -1.09 15.28
N TYR A 263 12.72 -0.50 14.97
CA TYR A 263 14.03 -1.15 15.07
C TYR A 263 15.13 -0.17 15.49
N ALA A 264 16.25 -0.69 15.96
CA ALA A 264 17.47 0.07 16.20
C ALA A 264 18.53 -0.26 15.15
N VAL A 265 19.33 0.74 14.77
CA VAL A 265 20.59 0.54 14.03
C VAL A 265 21.74 0.93 14.97
N MET A 266 22.64 -0.02 15.24
CA MET A 266 23.70 0.10 16.24
C MET A 266 25.09 -0.06 15.61
N LEU A 267 26.06 0.78 15.99
CA LEU A 267 27.46 0.65 15.56
C LEU A 267 28.27 -0.11 16.61
N ILE A 268 28.63 -1.37 16.33
CA ILE A 268 29.19 -2.32 17.30
C ILE A 268 30.54 -2.85 16.82
N GLY A 269 31.57 -2.85 17.68
CA GLY A 269 32.90 -3.41 17.39
C GLY A 269 33.84 -3.42 18.60
N GLU A 270 35.07 -3.91 18.42
CA GLU A 270 36.14 -3.80 19.44
C GLU A 270 36.75 -2.39 19.45
N THR A 271 36.91 -1.78 18.27
CA THR A 271 37.37 -0.40 18.05
C THR A 271 36.43 0.31 17.07
N LYS A 272 36.45 1.65 17.00
CA LYS A 272 35.55 2.39 16.09
C LYS A 272 35.85 2.09 14.61
N GLU A 273 37.10 1.80 14.30
CA GLU A 273 37.62 1.47 12.96
C GLU A 273 37.31 0.02 12.53
N SER A 274 36.91 -0.84 13.47
CA SER A 274 36.53 -2.25 13.23
C SER A 274 35.04 -2.51 13.46
N ALA A 275 34.26 -1.47 13.80
CA ALA A 275 32.84 -1.57 14.05
C ALA A 275 32.02 -1.67 12.76
N LYS A 276 30.88 -2.36 12.83
CA LYS A 276 29.87 -2.44 11.76
C LYS A 276 28.50 -1.99 12.25
N TYR A 277 27.63 -1.58 11.34
CA TYR A 277 26.24 -1.25 11.62
C TYR A 277 25.39 -2.52 11.65
N TYR A 278 24.55 -2.68 12.67
CA TYR A 278 23.65 -3.83 12.84
C TYR A 278 22.23 -3.36 13.10
N LYS A 279 21.27 -3.88 12.31
CA LYS A 279 19.82 -3.67 12.49
C LYS A 279 19.27 -4.67 13.50
N ILE A 280 18.49 -4.20 14.47
CA ILE A 280 17.98 -4.97 15.61
C ILE A 280 16.48 -4.69 15.79
N MET A 281 15.64 -5.72 15.68
CA MET A 281 14.19 -5.63 15.85
C MET A 281 13.80 -5.74 17.33
N PHE A 282 12.77 -5.02 17.77
CA PHE A 282 12.18 -5.23 19.11
C PHE A 282 11.21 -6.42 19.08
N VAL A 283 11.70 -7.61 19.47
CA VAL A 283 10.95 -8.88 19.45
C VAL A 283 11.01 -9.63 20.77
N ASP A 284 9.99 -10.46 21.04
CA ASP A 284 9.93 -11.36 22.20
C ASP A 284 10.77 -12.65 22.01
N SER A 285 10.70 -13.57 22.99
CA SER A 285 11.36 -14.89 22.91
C SER A 285 10.88 -15.75 21.74
N ASN A 286 9.67 -15.50 21.28
CA ASN A 286 8.93 -16.27 20.26
C ASN A 286 8.96 -15.55 18.90
N LYS A 287 9.82 -14.53 18.76
CA LYS A 287 10.01 -13.67 17.58
C LYS A 287 8.79 -12.82 17.16
N ASN A 288 7.78 -12.68 18.00
CA ASN A 288 6.73 -11.67 17.78
C ASN A 288 7.31 -10.28 18.00
N LEU A 289 6.87 -9.29 17.22
CA LEU A 289 7.17 -7.88 17.48
C LEU A 289 6.57 -7.46 18.83
N LEU A 290 7.34 -6.72 19.62
CA LEU A 290 6.91 -6.17 20.91
C LEU A 290 6.23 -4.81 20.68
N PRO A 291 4.94 -4.63 21.00
CA PRO A 291 4.34 -3.30 21.00
C PRO A 291 5.08 -2.38 21.97
N ILE A 292 5.20 -1.11 21.62
CA ILE A 292 5.87 -0.08 22.40
C ILE A 292 4.84 0.60 23.30
N TYR A 293 4.96 0.41 24.62
CA TYR A 293 4.05 0.93 25.64
C TYR A 293 4.66 2.13 26.40
N ARG A 294 3.83 3.10 26.79
CA ARG A 294 4.28 4.26 27.59
C ARG A 294 4.75 3.84 28.97
N ASN A 295 5.77 4.51 29.50
CA ASN A 295 6.36 4.21 30.81
C ASN A 295 6.89 2.74 30.92
N PHE A 296 7.27 2.13 29.81
CA PHE A 296 8.03 0.88 29.77
C PHE A 296 9.48 1.15 29.38
N LYS A 297 10.37 0.23 29.78
CA LYS A 297 11.77 0.20 29.38
C LYS A 297 12.01 -1.00 28.47
N TYR A 298 12.56 -0.74 27.29
CA TYR A 298 13.03 -1.72 26.32
C TYR A 298 14.54 -1.57 26.25
N VAL A 299 15.31 -2.66 26.24
CA VAL A 299 16.76 -2.56 26.21
C VAL A 299 17.34 -3.74 25.42
N ILE A 300 18.45 -3.51 24.72
CA ILE A 300 19.08 -4.47 23.82
C ILE A 300 20.29 -5.13 24.51
N ARG A 301 20.28 -6.47 24.68
CA ARG A 301 21.43 -7.25 25.19
C ARG A 301 22.38 -7.69 24.08
N ILE A 302 23.63 -7.25 24.18
CA ILE A 302 24.75 -7.77 23.39
C ILE A 302 25.52 -8.77 24.26
N ASN A 303 25.02 -10.02 24.28
CA ASN A 303 25.58 -11.13 25.08
C ASN A 303 26.79 -11.79 24.42
N SER A 304 26.97 -11.61 23.12
CA SER A 304 28.04 -12.18 22.29
C SER A 304 28.28 -11.28 21.08
N THR A 305 29.41 -11.46 20.39
CA THR A 305 29.67 -10.82 19.11
C THR A 305 28.58 -11.19 18.10
N PRO A 306 27.92 -10.22 17.44
CA PRO A 306 27.01 -10.51 16.33
C PRO A 306 27.73 -11.22 15.17
N PRO A 307 27.05 -12.04 14.37
CA PRO A 307 27.64 -12.64 13.17
C PRO A 307 28.11 -11.56 12.19
N GLU A 308 29.37 -11.62 11.75
CA GLU A 308 29.94 -10.59 10.87
C GLU A 308 29.17 -10.44 9.54
N SER A 309 28.54 -11.52 9.07
CA SER A 309 27.69 -11.55 7.87
C SER A 309 26.36 -10.79 8.02
N MET A 310 26.00 -10.34 9.22
CA MET A 310 24.81 -9.52 9.50
C MET A 310 25.17 -8.06 9.80
N GLY A 311 26.44 -7.67 9.61
CA GLY A 311 26.95 -6.32 9.86
C GLY A 311 27.32 -5.59 8.58
N TYR A 312 26.81 -4.37 8.42
CA TYR A 312 26.91 -3.54 7.22
C TYR A 312 27.99 -2.45 7.36
N THR A 313 28.41 -1.86 6.24
CA THR A 313 29.50 -0.86 6.21
C THR A 313 28.99 0.58 6.38
N THR A 314 27.73 0.84 6.03
CA THR A 314 27.06 2.12 6.24
C THR A 314 25.76 1.99 7.04
N PHE A 315 25.26 3.12 7.54
CA PHE A 315 23.98 3.20 8.24
C PHE A 315 22.81 2.85 7.31
N ASP A 316 22.81 3.35 6.07
CA ASP A 316 21.73 3.13 5.10
C ASP A 316 21.68 1.68 4.60
N GLU A 317 22.83 1.03 4.39
CA GLU A 317 22.90 -0.43 4.14
C GLU A 317 22.27 -1.22 5.30
N ALA A 318 22.54 -0.83 6.55
CA ALA A 318 21.93 -1.47 7.71
C ALA A 318 20.44 -1.17 7.81
N LYS A 319 19.97 0.02 7.38
CA LYS A 319 18.56 0.40 7.38
C LYS A 319 17.74 -0.51 6.47
N GLU A 320 18.17 -0.71 5.24
CA GLU A 320 17.49 -1.58 4.27
C GLU A 320 17.79 -3.08 4.48
N GLY A 321 18.86 -3.39 5.21
CA GLY A 321 19.32 -4.76 5.46
C GLY A 321 18.41 -5.66 6.31
N ILE A 322 18.75 -6.95 6.32
CA ILE A 322 18.20 -7.97 7.23
C ILE A 322 18.69 -7.69 8.65
N ALA A 323 17.80 -7.85 9.64
CA ALA A 323 18.11 -7.61 11.04
C ALA A 323 18.78 -8.81 11.72
N ALA A 324 19.89 -8.54 12.43
CA ALA A 324 20.80 -9.56 12.97
C ALA A 324 20.19 -10.47 14.05
N ASN A 325 19.04 -10.10 14.63
CA ASN A 325 18.31 -10.88 15.63
C ASN A 325 17.01 -11.53 15.12
N ASN A 326 16.66 -11.32 13.84
CA ASN A 326 15.40 -11.73 13.23
C ASN A 326 15.64 -12.40 11.87
N ALA A 327 16.05 -13.68 11.88
CA ALA A 327 16.66 -14.35 10.74
C ALA A 327 15.74 -14.56 9.52
N TRP A 328 14.41 -14.54 9.69
CA TRP A 328 13.46 -14.63 8.58
C TRP A 328 12.22 -13.76 8.80
N VAL A 329 12.09 -12.73 7.98
CA VAL A 329 10.80 -12.15 7.58
C VAL A 329 10.67 -12.40 6.08
N SER A 330 9.58 -13.06 5.67
CA SER A 330 9.09 -13.16 4.29
C SER A 330 10.14 -13.30 3.17
N VAL A 331 10.69 -14.52 3.01
CA VAL A 331 11.29 -14.96 1.73
C VAL A 331 10.19 -15.61 0.89
N ASP A 332 10.25 -15.42 -0.43
CA ASP A 332 9.20 -15.64 -1.44
C ASP A 332 8.26 -16.85 -1.27
N PRO A 333 7.00 -16.72 -1.71
CA PRO A 333 5.96 -17.74 -1.55
C PRO A 333 6.15 -19.00 -2.42
N GLU A 334 7.30 -19.21 -3.05
CA GLU A 334 7.56 -20.34 -3.97
C GLU A 334 8.39 -21.48 -3.37
N ILE A 335 8.92 -21.36 -2.15
CA ILE A 335 9.77 -22.40 -1.53
C ILE A 335 8.94 -23.23 -0.53
N PRO A 336 8.37 -24.40 -0.90
CA PRO A 336 7.49 -25.17 -0.02
C PRO A 336 8.21 -25.84 1.14
N GLU A 337 9.50 -26.17 0.99
CA GLU A 337 10.33 -26.84 1.99
C GLU A 337 11.31 -25.86 2.67
N LEU A 338 11.35 -25.90 4.00
CA LEU A 338 12.30 -25.19 4.85
C LEU A 338 13.08 -26.19 5.70
N SER A 339 14.36 -25.89 5.97
CA SER A 339 15.14 -26.54 7.02
C SER A 339 16.04 -25.53 7.73
N ASP A 340 16.24 -25.71 9.04
CA ASP A 340 17.20 -24.98 9.87
C ASP A 340 18.52 -25.77 10.06
N GLY A 341 18.65 -26.93 9.40
CA GLY A 341 19.75 -27.88 9.56
C GLY A 341 19.54 -28.94 10.65
N THR A 342 18.45 -28.87 11.41
CA THR A 342 18.04 -29.86 12.43
C THR A 342 16.66 -30.43 12.16
N HIS A 343 15.74 -29.56 11.72
CA HIS A 343 14.34 -29.83 11.44
C HIS A 343 13.93 -29.42 10.02
N THR A 344 12.78 -29.90 9.58
CA THR A 344 12.22 -29.70 8.23
C THR A 344 10.72 -29.41 8.30
N LEU A 345 10.26 -28.39 7.58
CA LEU A 345 8.83 -28.10 7.32
C LEU A 345 8.59 -28.11 5.80
N ASN A 346 7.60 -28.85 5.32
CA ASN A 346 7.25 -28.91 3.89
C ASN A 346 5.73 -28.85 3.69
N ILE A 347 5.23 -27.90 2.89
CA ILE A 347 3.80 -27.76 2.57
C ILE A 347 3.44 -28.61 1.35
N LEU A 348 2.54 -29.58 1.51
CA LEU A 348 2.16 -30.47 0.41
C LEU A 348 1.30 -29.72 -0.61
N ASN A 349 1.57 -29.97 -1.89
CA ASN A 349 1.05 -29.21 -3.04
C ASN A 349 1.42 -27.71 -3.07
N GLY A 350 2.35 -27.27 -2.21
CA GLY A 350 2.93 -25.93 -2.28
C GLY A 350 2.27 -24.87 -1.41
N THR A 351 2.84 -23.67 -1.45
CA THR A 351 2.43 -22.51 -0.64
C THR A 351 1.32 -21.65 -1.27
N THR A 352 0.88 -22.00 -2.47
CA THR A 352 -0.31 -21.44 -3.13
C THR A 352 -1.33 -22.57 -3.35
N GLN A 353 -2.56 -22.38 -2.90
CA GLN A 353 -3.59 -23.43 -2.84
C GLN A 353 -4.89 -22.92 -3.48
N ILE A 354 -5.42 -23.65 -4.47
CA ILE A 354 -6.59 -23.23 -5.26
C ILE A 354 -7.76 -24.17 -4.99
N PHE A 355 -8.93 -23.60 -4.66
CA PHE A 355 -10.17 -24.33 -4.40
C PHE A 355 -11.30 -23.80 -5.29
N ASN A 356 -11.83 -24.68 -6.13
CA ASN A 356 -12.92 -24.37 -7.08
C ASN A 356 -14.33 -24.51 -6.48
N VAL A 357 -14.44 -24.95 -5.21
CA VAL A 357 -15.71 -25.11 -4.48
C VAL A 357 -15.57 -24.74 -3.00
N GLY A 358 -16.65 -24.20 -2.42
CA GLY A 358 -16.72 -23.86 -1.01
C GLY A 358 -16.98 -25.04 -0.08
N GLY A 359 -17.06 -24.77 1.22
CA GLY A 359 -17.28 -25.78 2.26
C GLY A 359 -15.98 -26.21 2.95
N THR A 360 -15.94 -27.44 3.48
CA THR A 360 -14.77 -27.95 4.20
C THR A 360 -13.65 -28.29 3.22
N GLN A 361 -12.49 -27.65 3.38
CA GLN A 361 -11.29 -27.85 2.57
C GLN A 361 -10.07 -28.13 3.45
N THR A 362 -9.05 -28.77 2.90
CA THR A 362 -7.86 -29.20 3.64
C THR A 362 -6.55 -28.87 2.92
N ILE A 363 -5.52 -28.48 3.67
CA ILE A 363 -4.14 -28.33 3.21
C ILE A 363 -3.25 -29.20 4.12
N ASP A 364 -2.52 -30.14 3.56
CA ASP A 364 -1.60 -31.01 4.31
C ASP A 364 -0.17 -30.47 4.31
N PHE A 365 0.57 -30.72 5.38
CA PHE A 365 2.00 -30.41 5.48
C PHE A 365 2.73 -31.43 6.35
N THR A 366 4.06 -31.47 6.25
CA THR A 366 4.90 -32.29 7.12
C THR A 366 5.88 -31.44 7.93
N TYR A 367 6.02 -31.73 9.22
CA TYR A 367 6.99 -31.13 10.12
C TYR A 367 7.59 -32.20 11.05
N ASP A 368 8.91 -32.25 11.15
CA ASP A 368 9.64 -33.28 11.92
C ASP A 368 10.08 -32.85 13.34
N GLY A 369 9.71 -31.62 13.75
CA GLY A 369 9.89 -31.13 15.12
C GLY A 369 8.71 -31.41 16.04
N ASN A 370 8.65 -30.70 17.17
CA ASN A 370 7.64 -30.92 18.21
C ASN A 370 6.24 -30.44 17.79
N SER A 371 5.21 -31.27 17.97
CA SER A 371 3.82 -30.96 17.62
C SER A 371 3.23 -29.79 18.41
N ASP A 372 3.67 -29.56 19.65
CA ASP A 372 3.18 -28.43 20.47
C ASP A 372 3.65 -27.06 19.94
N ASP A 373 4.69 -27.04 19.08
CA ASP A 373 5.24 -25.82 18.50
C ASP A 373 4.50 -25.41 17.20
N VAL A 374 3.43 -26.14 16.83
CA VAL A 374 2.72 -26.00 15.55
C VAL A 374 1.40 -25.25 15.74
N SER A 375 1.18 -24.18 14.98
CA SER A 375 -0.05 -23.38 15.04
C SER A 375 -0.39 -22.72 13.71
N VAL A 376 -1.68 -22.51 13.46
CA VAL A 376 -2.20 -21.91 12.22
C VAL A 376 -3.27 -20.87 12.52
N SER A 377 -3.23 -19.74 11.81
CA SER A 377 -4.25 -18.69 11.85
C SER A 377 -4.49 -18.10 10.45
N TRP A 378 -5.55 -17.31 10.28
CA TRP A 378 -5.57 -16.33 9.20
C TRP A 378 -4.51 -15.25 9.49
N LEU A 379 -3.81 -14.81 8.45
CA LEU A 379 -3.02 -13.57 8.41
C LEU A 379 -3.85 -12.47 7.75
N ASP A 380 -4.47 -12.80 6.63
CA ASP A 380 -5.38 -11.95 5.87
C ASP A 380 -6.64 -12.74 5.48
N ASN A 381 -7.80 -12.20 5.87
CA ASN A 381 -9.14 -12.70 5.60
C ASN A 381 -10.15 -11.67 6.16
N ASP A 382 -10.78 -10.89 5.29
CA ASP A 382 -11.81 -9.89 5.66
C ASP A 382 -13.15 -10.51 6.12
N GLY A 383 -13.24 -11.84 6.17
CA GLY A 383 -14.45 -12.61 6.43
C GLY A 383 -15.18 -13.07 5.16
N THR A 384 -14.75 -12.66 3.97
CA THR A 384 -15.35 -13.13 2.71
C THR A 384 -14.82 -14.49 2.27
N LEU A 385 -13.56 -14.82 2.54
CA LEU A 385 -12.99 -16.16 2.25
C LEU A 385 -13.52 -17.20 3.24
N SER A 386 -13.53 -16.87 4.54
CA SER A 386 -14.07 -17.74 5.59
C SER A 386 -14.50 -16.93 6.81
N SER A 387 -15.60 -17.33 7.47
CA SER A 387 -16.06 -16.76 8.74
C SER A 387 -15.57 -17.51 9.98
N VAL A 388 -14.66 -18.48 9.81
CA VAL A 388 -14.20 -19.39 10.87
C VAL A 388 -12.66 -19.52 10.86
N SER A 389 -12.04 -19.62 12.03
CA SER A 389 -10.60 -19.88 12.14
C SER A 389 -10.22 -21.27 11.60
N PRO A 390 -9.06 -21.42 10.93
CA PRO A 390 -8.54 -22.73 10.53
C PRO A 390 -8.34 -23.63 11.76
N GLN A 391 -8.51 -24.93 11.59
CA GLN A 391 -8.31 -25.94 12.62
C GLN A 391 -7.11 -26.82 12.26
N LEU A 392 -6.25 -27.13 13.23
CA LEU A 392 -5.11 -28.03 13.02
C LEU A 392 -5.48 -29.46 13.42
N GLY A 393 -5.32 -30.40 12.50
CA GLY A 393 -5.27 -31.83 12.77
C GLY A 393 -3.83 -32.35 12.71
N HIS A 394 -3.53 -33.34 13.53
CA HIS A 394 -2.25 -34.09 13.53
C HIS A 394 -2.56 -35.59 13.63
N ILE A 395 -1.74 -36.42 12.99
CA ILE A 395 -1.88 -37.88 13.05
C ILE A 395 -0.78 -38.43 13.96
N ASP A 396 -1.16 -38.91 15.14
CA ASP A 396 -0.28 -39.46 16.19
C ASP A 396 0.81 -40.39 15.62
N ASN A 397 2.06 -40.15 16.01
CA ASN A 397 3.26 -40.88 15.56
C ASN A 397 3.62 -40.70 14.07
N THR A 398 3.11 -39.66 13.40
CA THR A 398 3.56 -39.22 12.08
C THR A 398 4.05 -37.78 12.12
N ASN A 399 4.82 -37.38 11.11
CA ASN A 399 5.23 -36.00 10.90
C ASN A 399 4.18 -35.20 10.10
N THR A 400 2.96 -35.75 9.88
CA THR A 400 1.96 -35.21 8.96
C THR A 400 0.83 -34.49 9.70
N TYR A 401 0.50 -33.30 9.22
CA TYR A 401 -0.49 -32.38 9.78
C TYR A 401 -1.46 -31.93 8.68
N THR A 402 -2.71 -31.65 9.07
CA THR A 402 -3.77 -31.22 8.16
C THR A 402 -4.40 -29.93 8.68
N ILE A 403 -4.30 -28.84 7.92
CA ILE A 403 -5.05 -27.61 8.15
C ILE A 403 -6.44 -27.81 7.57
N THR A 404 -7.48 -27.79 8.41
CA THR A 404 -8.88 -27.85 7.99
C THR A 404 -9.50 -26.46 8.01
N MET A 405 -10.14 -26.08 6.91
CA MET A 405 -10.79 -24.78 6.71
C MET A 405 -12.26 -24.97 6.35
N ASN A 406 -13.08 -23.94 6.56
CA ASN A 406 -14.45 -23.89 6.04
C ASN A 406 -14.62 -22.64 5.17
N LEU A 407 -14.48 -22.80 3.86
CA LEU A 407 -14.50 -21.71 2.90
C LEU A 407 -15.93 -21.33 2.50
N SER A 408 -16.13 -20.04 2.19
CA SER A 408 -17.32 -19.52 1.53
C SER A 408 -17.57 -20.21 0.18
N GLN A 409 -18.76 -20.04 -0.40
CA GLN A 409 -18.98 -20.41 -1.79
C GLN A 409 -18.27 -19.43 -2.74
N PRO A 410 -17.65 -19.91 -3.84
CA PRO A 410 -16.89 -19.06 -4.75
C PRO A 410 -17.79 -18.08 -5.51
N LYS A 411 -17.24 -16.88 -5.75
CA LYS A 411 -17.91 -15.78 -6.45
C LYS A 411 -17.50 -15.76 -7.92
N GLU A 412 -17.92 -14.73 -8.63
CA GLU A 412 -17.55 -14.46 -10.03
C GLU A 412 -16.10 -13.98 -10.18
N ASN A 413 -15.65 -13.12 -9.25
CA ASN A 413 -14.24 -12.79 -9.09
C ASN A 413 -13.59 -13.69 -8.01
N PRO A 414 -12.29 -14.05 -8.15
CA PRO A 414 -11.55 -14.77 -7.12
C PRO A 414 -11.59 -14.06 -5.77
N VAL A 415 -11.74 -14.85 -4.70
CA VAL A 415 -11.57 -14.40 -3.32
C VAL A 415 -10.22 -14.93 -2.83
N ILE A 416 -9.38 -14.03 -2.34
CA ILE A 416 -8.01 -14.33 -1.89
C ILE A 416 -7.96 -14.20 -0.36
N GLY A 417 -7.11 -14.99 0.28
CA GLY A 417 -6.72 -14.78 1.67
C GLY A 417 -5.46 -15.57 1.99
N THR A 418 -4.85 -15.30 3.15
CA THR A 418 -3.54 -15.83 3.52
C THR A 418 -3.59 -16.45 4.91
N LEU A 419 -3.13 -17.69 5.04
CA LEU A 419 -2.85 -18.32 6.33
C LEU A 419 -1.44 -17.97 6.81
N LEU A 420 -1.28 -17.85 8.13
CA LEU A 420 0.01 -17.94 8.80
C LEU A 420 0.14 -19.33 9.43
N LEU A 421 1.08 -20.13 8.96
CA LEU A 421 1.53 -21.35 9.62
C LEU A 421 2.82 -21.06 10.39
N ARG A 422 2.90 -21.55 11.63
CA ARG A 422 4.11 -21.56 12.45
C ARG A 422 4.41 -22.98 12.89
N ALA A 423 5.68 -23.37 12.87
CA ALA A 423 6.16 -24.67 13.32
C ALA A 423 7.59 -24.53 13.87
N GLY A 424 7.73 -24.47 15.20
CA GLY A 424 9.02 -24.23 15.85
C GLY A 424 9.62 -22.86 15.44
N VAL A 425 10.78 -22.88 14.80
CA VAL A 425 11.44 -21.68 14.26
C VAL A 425 10.88 -21.24 12.90
N PHE A 426 10.12 -22.10 12.22
CA PHE A 426 9.61 -21.81 10.88
C PHE A 426 8.32 -21.00 10.94
N THR A 427 8.22 -20.02 10.04
CA THR A 427 6.98 -19.29 9.75
C THR A 427 6.77 -19.27 8.24
N ARG A 428 5.56 -19.64 7.81
CA ARG A 428 5.17 -19.75 6.41
C ARG A 428 3.83 -19.05 6.20
N GLN A 429 3.73 -18.30 5.10
CA GLN A 429 2.45 -17.85 4.57
C GLN A 429 1.97 -18.89 3.56
N ILE A 430 0.67 -19.22 3.59
CA ILE A 430 0.04 -20.07 2.57
C ILE A 430 -1.12 -19.28 1.97
N LYS A 431 -1.04 -18.97 0.68
CA LYS A 431 -2.00 -18.14 -0.03
C LYS A 431 -3.09 -19.00 -0.65
N ILE A 432 -4.34 -18.60 -0.46
CA ILE A 432 -5.52 -19.38 -0.83
C ILE A 432 -6.35 -18.61 -1.84
N TYR A 433 -6.68 -19.30 -2.92
CA TYR A 433 -7.58 -18.85 -3.96
C TYR A 433 -8.89 -19.62 -3.90
N LEU A 434 -9.99 -18.92 -3.65
CA LEU A 434 -11.35 -19.43 -3.79
C LEU A 434 -11.98 -18.80 -5.03
N MET A 435 -12.16 -19.60 -6.07
CA MET A 435 -12.62 -19.17 -7.39
C MET A 435 -13.61 -20.18 -7.97
N LYS A 436 -14.26 -19.83 -9.09
CA LYS A 436 -14.91 -20.83 -9.95
C LYS A 436 -13.91 -21.23 -11.04
N PRO A 437 -14.08 -22.40 -11.68
CA PRO A 437 -13.39 -22.68 -12.93
C PRO A 437 -13.68 -21.57 -13.94
N PHE A 438 -12.64 -21.03 -14.54
CA PHE A 438 -12.73 -20.00 -15.58
C PHE A 438 -13.22 -20.61 -16.91
N GLU A 439 -13.65 -19.75 -17.83
CA GLU A 439 -14.11 -20.17 -19.15
C GLU A 439 -13.23 -19.52 -20.22
N PHE A 440 -12.86 -20.27 -21.26
CA PHE A 440 -11.98 -19.81 -22.33
C PHE A 440 -12.63 -18.81 -23.32
N LYS A 441 -13.73 -18.17 -22.91
CA LYS A 441 -14.73 -17.62 -23.83
C LYS A 441 -14.35 -16.25 -24.40
N PRO A 442 -14.50 -16.05 -25.73
CA PRO A 442 -14.89 -17.05 -26.73
C PRO A 442 -13.69 -17.83 -27.29
N VAL A 443 -13.84 -19.16 -27.40
CA VAL A 443 -12.92 -20.00 -28.19
C VAL A 443 -13.34 -19.95 -29.67
N TRP A 444 -12.36 -19.70 -30.53
CA TRP A 444 -12.52 -19.56 -31.98
C TRP A 444 -11.54 -20.47 -32.73
N VAL A 445 -11.99 -21.08 -33.82
CA VAL A 445 -11.15 -21.78 -34.80
C VAL A 445 -11.54 -21.27 -36.20
N SER A 446 -10.65 -21.36 -37.19
CA SER A 446 -11.00 -21.00 -38.58
C SER A 446 -12.23 -21.76 -39.08
N THR A 447 -13.20 -21.03 -39.64
CA THR A 447 -14.45 -21.58 -40.17
C THR A 447 -14.47 -21.56 -41.71
N GLY A 448 -15.40 -22.32 -42.30
CA GLY A 448 -15.59 -22.37 -43.76
C GLY A 448 -14.35 -22.86 -44.50
N VAL A 449 -13.63 -23.84 -43.97
CA VAL A 449 -12.26 -24.17 -44.39
C VAL A 449 -12.25 -25.10 -45.62
N PRO A 450 -11.44 -24.82 -46.68
CA PRO A 450 -11.20 -25.79 -47.75
C PRO A 450 -10.55 -27.07 -47.22
N MET A 451 -11.05 -28.24 -47.60
CA MET A 451 -10.58 -29.53 -47.07
C MET A 451 -9.27 -30.01 -47.73
N VAL A 452 -8.28 -29.12 -47.84
CA VAL A 452 -7.04 -29.33 -48.62
C VAL A 452 -5.83 -29.53 -47.69
N LYS A 453 -5.01 -30.55 -47.95
CA LYS A 453 -3.83 -30.81 -47.13
C LYS A 453 -2.81 -29.67 -47.25
N GLY A 454 -2.40 -29.14 -46.11
CA GLY A 454 -1.53 -27.97 -46.03
C GLY A 454 -2.27 -26.65 -45.88
N GLU A 455 -3.61 -26.63 -45.93
CA GLU A 455 -4.38 -25.41 -45.64
C GLU A 455 -4.12 -24.96 -44.19
N ARG A 456 -3.74 -23.69 -44.03
CA ARG A 456 -3.35 -23.10 -42.74
C ARG A 456 -4.61 -22.67 -41.99
N MET A 457 -4.66 -22.86 -40.68
CA MET A 457 -5.77 -22.44 -39.82
C MET A 457 -5.22 -21.67 -38.62
N SER A 458 -6.06 -20.86 -37.97
CA SER A 458 -5.77 -20.24 -36.68
C SER A 458 -6.86 -20.55 -35.66
N MET A 459 -6.45 -20.54 -34.40
CA MET A 459 -7.28 -20.75 -33.23
C MET A 459 -6.98 -19.66 -32.21
N THR A 460 -8.00 -19.14 -31.54
CA THR A 460 -7.81 -18.33 -30.34
C THR A 460 -8.73 -18.78 -29.22
N PHE A 461 -8.32 -18.50 -28.00
CA PHE A 461 -9.17 -18.48 -26.82
C PHE A 461 -8.80 -17.28 -25.94
N VAL A 462 -9.64 -16.95 -24.97
CA VAL A 462 -9.37 -15.85 -24.02
C VAL A 462 -9.07 -16.44 -22.66
N ILE A 463 -8.04 -15.91 -21.99
CA ILE A 463 -7.88 -16.05 -20.54
C ILE A 463 -8.44 -14.78 -19.90
N PRO A 464 -9.48 -14.85 -19.04
CA PRO A 464 -10.12 -13.67 -18.46
C PRO A 464 -9.16 -12.73 -17.72
N GLU A 465 -9.42 -11.42 -17.77
CA GLU A 465 -8.59 -10.41 -17.09
C GLU A 465 -8.63 -10.52 -15.56
N ASN A 466 -9.67 -11.14 -14.99
CA ASN A 466 -9.77 -11.44 -13.56
C ASN A 466 -9.10 -12.78 -13.16
N TYR A 467 -8.36 -13.42 -14.08
CA TYR A 467 -7.43 -14.50 -13.74
C TYR A 467 -6.22 -13.91 -12.98
N PRO A 468 -5.84 -14.42 -11.79
CA PRO A 468 -4.76 -13.84 -11.00
C PRO A 468 -3.40 -13.87 -11.72
N GLU A 469 -2.74 -12.72 -11.82
CA GLU A 469 -1.48 -12.56 -12.57
C GLU A 469 -0.35 -13.46 -12.04
N GLU A 470 -0.28 -13.68 -10.73
CA GLU A 470 0.70 -14.55 -10.07
C GLU A 470 0.47 -16.07 -10.28
N LEU A 471 -0.58 -16.46 -10.99
CA LEU A 471 -0.82 -17.85 -11.41
C LEU A 471 -0.36 -18.13 -12.86
N PHE A 472 0.23 -17.14 -13.55
CA PHE A 472 0.95 -17.38 -14.81
C PHE A 472 2.36 -17.96 -14.53
N PRO A 473 2.87 -18.86 -15.39
CA PRO A 473 2.30 -19.29 -16.66
C PRO A 473 1.30 -20.45 -16.56
N VAL A 474 0.19 -20.37 -17.29
CA VAL A 474 -0.85 -21.41 -17.34
C VAL A 474 -0.56 -22.39 -18.47
N THR A 475 -0.64 -23.69 -18.18
CA THR A 475 -0.50 -24.76 -19.18
C THR A 475 -1.87 -25.09 -19.77
N ILE A 476 -2.01 -24.90 -21.09
CA ILE A 476 -3.24 -25.19 -21.84
C ILE A 476 -2.98 -26.42 -22.69
N LYS A 477 -3.92 -27.37 -22.70
CA LYS A 477 -3.87 -28.56 -23.56
C LYS A 477 -4.96 -28.48 -24.62
N ILE A 478 -4.65 -28.91 -25.85
CA ILE A 478 -5.53 -28.80 -27.01
C ILE A 478 -5.53 -30.11 -27.79
N ALA A 479 -6.69 -30.72 -27.98
CA ALA A 479 -6.82 -31.99 -28.70
C ALA A 479 -7.55 -31.82 -30.04
N THR A 480 -7.01 -32.43 -31.10
CA THR A 480 -7.62 -32.48 -32.44
C THR A 480 -6.92 -33.54 -33.30
N ASN A 481 -7.63 -34.24 -34.19
CA ASN A 481 -7.09 -35.35 -34.97
C ASN A 481 -6.78 -35.05 -36.46
N LYS A 482 -7.36 -34.00 -37.05
CA LYS A 482 -7.16 -33.67 -38.48
C LYS A 482 -6.13 -32.57 -38.73
N MET A 483 -5.57 -31.97 -37.69
CA MET A 483 -4.64 -30.84 -37.76
C MET A 483 -3.32 -31.10 -37.04
N ASN A 484 -2.24 -30.45 -37.46
CA ASN A 484 -1.00 -30.35 -36.68
C ASN A 484 -0.87 -28.95 -36.09
N ALA A 485 -0.59 -28.83 -34.79
CA ALA A 485 -0.50 -27.56 -34.08
C ALA A 485 0.92 -26.97 -34.14
N ASN A 486 1.01 -25.67 -34.43
CA ASN A 486 2.24 -24.92 -34.51
C ASN A 486 2.10 -23.55 -33.78
N SER A 487 2.94 -23.27 -32.78
CA SER A 487 2.91 -21.98 -32.05
C SER A 487 3.26 -20.78 -32.93
N LYS A 488 4.12 -21.02 -33.93
CA LYS A 488 4.45 -20.10 -35.03
C LYS A 488 4.55 -20.93 -36.29
N LEU A 489 4.32 -20.34 -37.47
CA LEU A 489 4.35 -21.05 -38.76
C LEU A 489 5.72 -21.75 -38.99
N GLY A 490 5.81 -23.04 -38.66
CA GLY A 490 7.04 -23.85 -38.69
C GLY A 490 7.59 -24.35 -37.34
N VAL A 491 6.98 -24.01 -36.19
CA VAL A 491 7.35 -24.50 -34.85
C VAL A 491 6.22 -25.33 -34.27
N GLN A 492 6.37 -26.66 -34.25
CA GLN A 492 5.37 -27.59 -33.72
C GLN A 492 5.22 -27.44 -32.19
N LEU A 493 4.00 -27.56 -31.66
CA LEU A 493 3.77 -27.62 -30.21
C LEU A 493 4.31 -28.93 -29.62
N PRO A 494 4.73 -28.95 -28.34
CA PRO A 494 4.91 -30.18 -27.58
C PRO A 494 3.62 -31.01 -27.56
N ILE A 495 3.75 -32.33 -27.46
CA ILE A 495 2.65 -33.28 -27.38
C ILE A 495 2.79 -34.09 -26.10
N VAL A 496 1.71 -34.23 -25.34
CA VAL A 496 1.58 -35.18 -24.24
C VAL A 496 0.63 -36.31 -24.66
N SER A 497 0.85 -37.53 -24.15
CA SER A 497 -0.04 -38.67 -24.40
C SER A 497 -0.82 -38.97 -23.12
N GLU A 498 -2.12 -38.70 -23.19
CA GLU A 498 -3.08 -38.71 -22.09
C GLU A 498 -4.45 -39.11 -22.66
N ASP A 499 -5.32 -39.64 -21.82
CA ASP A 499 -6.71 -39.94 -22.19
C ASP A 499 -7.47 -38.64 -22.50
N CYS A 500 -8.42 -38.73 -23.43
CA CYS A 500 -9.06 -37.58 -24.07
C CYS A 500 -10.57 -37.58 -23.79
N ASP A 501 -10.88 -37.41 -22.51
CA ASP A 501 -12.21 -37.25 -21.91
C ASP A 501 -12.41 -35.79 -21.48
N TYR A 502 -13.59 -35.22 -21.73
CA TYR A 502 -13.90 -33.80 -21.47
C TYR A 502 -15.32 -33.62 -20.90
N GLU A 503 -15.51 -32.68 -19.98
CA GLU A 503 -16.82 -32.30 -19.42
C GLU A 503 -17.32 -30.98 -20.05
N ILE A 504 -18.14 -31.08 -21.10
CA ILE A 504 -18.60 -29.94 -21.89
C ILE A 504 -19.94 -29.40 -21.36
N GLU A 505 -19.99 -28.13 -20.97
CA GLU A 505 -21.20 -27.41 -20.53
C GLU A 505 -21.77 -26.55 -21.68
N ASP A 506 -23.06 -26.71 -22.00
CA ASP A 506 -23.73 -25.92 -23.06
C ASP A 506 -24.24 -24.54 -22.57
N GLU A 507 -24.82 -23.74 -23.49
CA GLU A 507 -25.33 -22.39 -23.16
C GLU A 507 -26.53 -22.39 -22.20
N ASP A 508 -27.23 -23.53 -22.04
CA ASP A 508 -28.33 -23.72 -21.08
C ASP A 508 -27.83 -24.33 -19.75
N GLY A 509 -26.54 -24.66 -19.63
CA GLY A 509 -25.91 -25.25 -18.44
C GLY A 509 -26.03 -26.78 -18.34
N ASN A 510 -26.33 -27.48 -19.44
CA ASN A 510 -26.35 -28.95 -19.46
C ASN A 510 -24.93 -29.50 -19.67
N ILE A 511 -24.56 -30.50 -18.89
CA ILE A 511 -23.25 -31.16 -18.96
C ILE A 511 -23.32 -32.40 -19.86
N THR A 512 -22.41 -32.47 -20.84
CA THR A 512 -22.21 -33.60 -21.75
C THR A 512 -20.75 -34.08 -21.66
N ASN A 513 -20.56 -35.36 -21.35
CA ASN A 513 -19.23 -35.97 -21.36
C ASN A 513 -18.85 -36.35 -22.81
N ARG A 514 -17.63 -35.99 -23.23
CA ARG A 514 -17.10 -36.30 -24.57
C ARG A 514 -15.85 -37.18 -24.43
N HIS A 515 -15.84 -38.32 -25.12
CA HIS A 515 -14.65 -39.17 -25.26
C HIS A 515 -14.12 -39.14 -26.70
N THR A 516 -12.80 -39.26 -26.87
CA THR A 516 -12.14 -39.42 -28.18
C THR A 516 -11.02 -40.47 -28.14
N ASP A 517 -10.91 -41.26 -29.20
CA ASP A 517 -9.92 -42.35 -29.35
C ASP A 517 -8.49 -41.87 -29.70
N TRP A 518 -8.18 -40.59 -29.52
CA TRP A 518 -6.96 -39.96 -30.07
C TRP A 518 -5.71 -40.20 -29.21
N GLY A 519 -5.82 -40.18 -27.88
CA GLY A 519 -4.74 -40.49 -26.94
C GLY A 519 -3.55 -39.51 -26.90
N TYR A 520 -3.72 -38.29 -27.41
CA TYR A 520 -2.73 -37.22 -27.32
C TYR A 520 -3.35 -35.82 -27.31
N LYS A 521 -2.67 -34.89 -26.64
CA LYS A 521 -3.01 -33.45 -26.58
C LYS A 521 -1.76 -32.62 -26.90
N PHE A 522 -1.92 -31.55 -27.67
CA PHE A 522 -0.87 -30.54 -27.87
C PHE A 522 -0.81 -29.62 -26.66
N VAL A 523 0.37 -29.13 -26.30
CA VAL A 523 0.58 -28.28 -25.11
C VAL A 523 0.98 -26.85 -25.51
N TYR A 524 0.33 -25.87 -24.91
CA TYR A 524 0.61 -24.44 -25.03
C TYR A 524 0.82 -23.82 -23.63
N THR A 525 1.56 -22.72 -23.56
CA THR A 525 1.89 -22.04 -22.30
C THR A 525 1.54 -20.57 -22.43
N ALA A 526 0.46 -20.15 -21.76
CA ALA A 526 0.04 -18.76 -21.68
C ALA A 526 0.80 -18.05 -20.54
N ASN A 527 1.22 -16.80 -20.77
CA ASN A 527 2.05 -16.04 -19.82
C ASN A 527 1.37 -14.73 -19.36
N SER A 528 0.13 -14.50 -19.79
CA SER A 528 -0.71 -13.35 -19.43
C SER A 528 -2.17 -13.69 -19.69
N SER A 529 -3.08 -12.87 -19.16
CA SER A 529 -4.49 -12.83 -19.57
C SER A 529 -4.63 -12.27 -21.00
N GLY A 530 -5.87 -12.22 -21.50
CA GLY A 530 -6.21 -11.77 -22.84
C GLY A 530 -6.23 -12.90 -23.90
N ILE A 531 -6.27 -12.49 -25.17
CA ILE A 531 -6.39 -13.39 -26.32
C ILE A 531 -5.08 -14.17 -26.54
N GLN A 532 -5.16 -15.49 -26.57
CA GLN A 532 -4.07 -16.39 -26.92
C GLN A 532 -4.28 -16.91 -28.34
N GLU A 533 -3.30 -16.82 -29.26
CA GLU A 533 -3.38 -17.36 -30.63
C GLU A 533 -2.44 -18.54 -30.88
N LEU A 534 -2.92 -19.51 -31.66
CA LEU A 534 -2.18 -20.66 -32.16
C LEU A 534 -2.49 -20.92 -33.64
N PHE A 535 -1.50 -21.42 -34.38
CA PHE A 535 -1.68 -21.81 -35.78
C PHE A 535 -1.76 -23.32 -35.93
N PHE A 536 -2.53 -23.75 -36.92
CA PHE A 536 -2.73 -25.15 -37.26
C PHE A 536 -2.50 -25.36 -38.76
N THR A 537 -2.27 -26.61 -39.17
CA THR A 537 -2.19 -26.99 -40.58
C THR A 537 -2.98 -28.28 -40.79
N LEU A 538 -3.87 -28.27 -41.78
CA LEU A 538 -4.73 -29.41 -42.08
C LEU A 538 -3.89 -30.57 -42.65
N ASN A 539 -3.92 -31.73 -41.98
CA ASN A 539 -3.12 -32.90 -42.36
C ASN A 539 -3.78 -33.76 -43.45
N VAL A 540 -5.04 -33.47 -43.79
CA VAL A 540 -5.99 -34.35 -44.48
C VAL A 540 -6.47 -33.79 -45.82
N THR A 541 -7.10 -34.63 -46.63
CA THR A 541 -7.81 -34.26 -47.87
C THR A 541 -9.03 -35.18 -47.98
N ALA A 542 -10.12 -34.75 -48.60
CA ALA A 542 -11.40 -35.46 -48.47
C ALA A 542 -11.30 -36.93 -48.90
N GLY A 543 -11.86 -37.83 -48.08
CA GLY A 543 -11.82 -39.27 -48.34
C GLY A 543 -10.47 -39.93 -48.04
N ASN A 544 -9.50 -39.19 -47.51
CA ASN A 544 -8.22 -39.69 -46.97
C ASN A 544 -8.03 -39.27 -45.50
N ASP A 545 -9.14 -39.05 -44.78
CA ASP A 545 -9.16 -38.72 -43.36
C ASP A 545 -8.59 -39.86 -42.47
N PRO A 546 -7.82 -39.54 -41.42
CA PRO A 546 -7.46 -40.52 -40.41
C PRO A 546 -8.71 -40.91 -39.60
N THR A 547 -8.84 -42.20 -39.31
CA THR A 547 -9.90 -42.70 -38.44
C THR A 547 -9.57 -42.36 -36.98
N GLY A 548 -10.32 -41.43 -36.42
CA GLY A 548 -10.44 -41.20 -34.99
C GLY A 548 -11.76 -40.48 -34.72
N THR A 549 -12.47 -40.88 -33.68
CA THR A 549 -13.91 -40.64 -33.51
C THR A 549 -14.20 -39.90 -32.21
N VAL A 550 -15.14 -38.97 -32.25
CA VAL A 550 -15.77 -38.37 -31.06
C VAL A 550 -17.07 -39.14 -30.81
N GLU A 551 -17.29 -39.60 -29.58
CA GLU A 551 -18.53 -40.32 -29.24
C GLU A 551 -19.76 -39.40 -29.32
N ASP A 552 -20.89 -39.98 -29.77
CA ASP A 552 -22.18 -39.32 -30.00
C ASP A 552 -22.10 -38.00 -30.82
N CYS A 553 -21.37 -38.05 -31.95
CA CYS A 553 -21.22 -36.93 -32.88
C CYS A 553 -22.31 -36.89 -33.97
N GLU A 554 -23.31 -36.02 -33.79
CA GLU A 554 -24.38 -35.72 -34.76
C GLU A 554 -23.86 -35.33 -36.17
N TYR A 555 -22.72 -34.63 -36.25
CA TYR A 555 -22.12 -34.21 -37.52
C TYR A 555 -21.61 -35.42 -38.33
N ALA A 556 -21.18 -36.49 -37.67
CA ALA A 556 -20.80 -37.74 -38.32
C ALA A 556 -22.05 -38.51 -38.80
N GLU A 557 -23.10 -38.58 -38.00
CA GLU A 557 -24.37 -39.22 -38.38
C GLU A 557 -25.02 -38.57 -39.61
N ASN A 558 -24.99 -37.23 -39.66
CA ASN A 558 -25.49 -36.45 -40.79
C ASN A 558 -24.52 -36.36 -41.99
N ASN A 559 -23.38 -37.06 -41.95
CA ASN A 559 -22.35 -37.06 -43.01
C ASN A 559 -21.85 -35.64 -43.38
N ILE A 560 -21.74 -34.75 -42.39
CA ILE A 560 -21.21 -33.39 -42.54
C ILE A 560 -19.68 -33.44 -42.47
N LYS A 561 -18.98 -32.72 -43.37
CA LYS A 561 -17.52 -32.64 -43.35
C LYS A 561 -17.06 -31.73 -42.19
N HIS A 562 -16.47 -32.31 -41.15
CA HIS A 562 -16.08 -31.60 -39.94
C HIS A 562 -14.78 -32.13 -39.29
N THR A 563 -14.28 -31.40 -38.29
CA THR A 563 -13.33 -31.87 -37.26
C THR A 563 -13.63 -31.17 -35.93
N HIS A 564 -13.26 -31.79 -34.81
CA HIS A 564 -13.42 -31.23 -33.47
C HIS A 564 -12.09 -30.71 -32.93
N VAL A 565 -12.19 -29.75 -32.02
CA VAL A 565 -11.09 -29.20 -31.24
C VAL A 565 -11.56 -29.06 -29.80
N PHE A 566 -10.81 -29.61 -28.85
CA PHE A 566 -11.06 -29.49 -27.41
C PHE A 566 -9.95 -28.66 -26.76
N VAL A 567 -10.29 -27.85 -25.75
CA VAL A 567 -9.36 -27.06 -24.94
C VAL A 567 -9.62 -27.31 -23.46
N GLU A 568 -8.57 -27.56 -22.68
CA GLU A 568 -8.60 -27.75 -21.22
C GLU A 568 -7.41 -27.03 -20.55
N ALA A 569 -7.56 -26.65 -19.28
CA ALA A 569 -6.45 -26.26 -18.39
C ALA A 569 -6.88 -26.37 -16.91
N ASP A 570 -5.90 -26.44 -16.01
CA ASP A 570 -6.17 -26.47 -14.58
C ASP A 570 -6.93 -25.22 -14.12
N ASN A 571 -8.08 -25.42 -13.47
CA ASN A 571 -9.03 -24.38 -13.05
C ASN A 571 -9.77 -23.65 -14.19
N PHE A 572 -9.88 -24.28 -15.37
CA PHE A 572 -10.81 -23.89 -16.43
C PHE A 572 -11.89 -24.97 -16.65
N LYS A 573 -12.99 -24.62 -17.33
CA LYS A 573 -13.91 -25.59 -17.93
C LYS A 573 -13.37 -26.05 -19.29
N ASP A 574 -13.73 -27.27 -19.69
CA ASP A 574 -13.41 -27.80 -21.01
C ASP A 574 -14.31 -27.16 -22.08
N GLU A 575 -13.73 -26.87 -23.26
CA GLU A 575 -14.44 -26.20 -24.36
C GLU A 575 -14.31 -26.99 -25.67
N GLU A 576 -15.44 -27.40 -26.24
CA GLU A 576 -15.56 -28.05 -27.54
C GLU A 576 -15.84 -27.01 -28.65
N LYS A 577 -15.10 -27.05 -29.76
CA LYS A 577 -15.39 -26.29 -30.98
C LYS A 577 -15.31 -27.17 -32.23
N ILE A 578 -16.30 -27.02 -33.10
CA ILE A 578 -16.46 -27.79 -34.34
C ILE A 578 -16.07 -26.92 -35.53
N VAL A 579 -15.12 -27.40 -36.34
CA VAL A 579 -14.76 -26.78 -37.62
C VAL A 579 -15.53 -27.47 -38.74
N LEU A 580 -16.27 -26.69 -39.53
CA LEU A 580 -16.97 -27.17 -40.72
C LEU A 580 -16.16 -26.85 -42.00
N PHE A 581 -16.05 -27.84 -42.88
CA PHE A 581 -15.33 -27.72 -44.15
C PHE A 581 -16.24 -27.36 -45.34
N GLN A 582 -15.66 -26.77 -46.39
CA GLN A 582 -16.34 -26.48 -47.65
C GLN A 582 -16.81 -27.77 -48.35
N GLU A 583 -17.94 -27.69 -49.06
CA GLU A 583 -18.60 -28.85 -49.68
C GLU A 583 -17.74 -29.51 -50.77
N SER A 584 -17.11 -28.71 -51.63
CA SER A 584 -16.28 -29.15 -52.75
C SER A 584 -14.80 -28.79 -52.55
N GLU A 585 -13.90 -29.66 -53.04
CA GLU A 585 -12.46 -29.38 -53.10
C GLU A 585 -12.08 -28.54 -54.33
N GLU A 586 -12.92 -28.54 -55.38
CA GLU A 586 -12.62 -27.89 -56.67
C GLU A 586 -12.78 -26.37 -56.65
N ASN A 587 -13.42 -25.80 -55.62
CA ASN A 587 -13.74 -24.37 -55.51
C ASN A 587 -13.30 -23.81 -54.14
N SER A 588 -12.00 -23.81 -53.88
CA SER A 588 -11.43 -23.35 -52.62
C SER A 588 -11.61 -21.84 -52.45
N ARG A 589 -12.50 -21.41 -51.54
CA ARG A 589 -12.78 -19.99 -51.29
C ARG A 589 -12.14 -19.45 -50.02
N ARG A 590 -11.64 -18.21 -50.07
CA ARG A 590 -10.98 -17.55 -48.94
C ARG A 590 -11.24 -16.04 -48.94
N ILE A 591 -11.36 -15.48 -47.74
CA ILE A 591 -11.20 -14.05 -47.51
C ILE A 591 -9.70 -13.77 -47.40
N GLU A 592 -9.22 -12.72 -48.07
CA GLU A 592 -7.85 -12.22 -47.99
C GLU A 592 -7.87 -10.75 -47.53
N LEU A 593 -6.80 -10.29 -46.89
CA LEU A 593 -6.66 -8.94 -46.35
C LEU A 593 -5.63 -8.15 -47.16
N GLU A 594 -5.93 -6.89 -47.50
CA GLU A 594 -4.95 -6.04 -48.19
C GLU A 594 -3.77 -5.74 -47.25
N GLY A 595 -2.54 -5.93 -47.73
CA GLY A 595 -1.32 -5.81 -46.92
C GLY A 595 -0.91 -7.08 -46.15
N ALA A 596 -1.72 -8.13 -46.16
CA ALA A 596 -1.33 -9.43 -45.64
C ALA A 596 -0.18 -10.06 -46.44
N SER A 597 0.57 -10.97 -45.82
CA SER A 597 1.66 -11.69 -46.48
C SER A 597 1.13 -12.71 -47.50
N GLU A 598 1.81 -12.87 -48.65
CA GLU A 598 1.50 -13.92 -49.64
C GLU A 598 1.52 -15.34 -49.03
N ASP A 599 2.29 -15.53 -47.94
CA ASP A 599 2.33 -16.77 -47.16
C ASP A 599 1.03 -17.04 -46.36
N ASN A 600 0.33 -16.00 -45.93
CA ASN A 600 -0.87 -16.12 -45.11
C ASN A 600 -1.85 -14.98 -45.42
N PRO A 601 -2.44 -14.94 -46.64
CA PRO A 601 -3.15 -13.76 -47.11
C PRO A 601 -4.48 -13.52 -46.38
N GLY A 602 -4.97 -14.49 -45.61
CA GLY A 602 -6.12 -14.33 -44.69
C GLY A 602 -5.76 -13.77 -43.32
N PHE A 603 -4.53 -13.31 -43.08
CA PHE A 603 -4.06 -12.79 -41.80
C PHE A 603 -3.23 -11.52 -41.95
N LEU A 604 -3.64 -10.44 -41.28
CA LEU A 604 -2.90 -9.19 -41.19
C LEU A 604 -2.51 -8.93 -39.73
N LYS A 605 -1.32 -8.41 -39.48
CA LYS A 605 -0.94 -7.82 -38.20
C LYS A 605 -0.84 -6.31 -38.37
N ASP A 606 -1.50 -5.54 -37.52
CA ASP A 606 -1.41 -4.08 -37.50
C ASP A 606 -1.04 -3.57 -36.09
N SER A 607 -0.29 -2.46 -36.06
CA SER A 607 0.32 -1.90 -34.85
C SER A 607 -0.31 -0.55 -34.53
N LEU A 608 -1.04 -0.49 -33.41
CA LEU A 608 -1.77 0.69 -32.96
C LEU A 608 -1.16 1.20 -31.65
N ALA A 609 -1.25 2.51 -31.41
CA ALA A 609 -0.83 3.09 -30.14
C ALA A 609 -1.98 2.99 -29.12
N PRO A 610 -1.73 2.67 -27.83
CA PRO A 610 -2.77 2.34 -26.84
C PRO A 610 -3.63 3.56 -26.48
N THR A 611 -4.66 3.79 -27.28
CA THR A 611 -5.51 4.98 -27.26
C THR A 611 -6.91 4.67 -27.79
N VAL A 612 -7.93 5.24 -27.14
CA VAL A 612 -9.31 5.23 -27.63
C VAL A 612 -9.51 6.21 -28.80
N ASN A 613 -10.58 6.02 -29.60
CA ASN A 613 -10.97 6.84 -30.75
C ASN A 613 -9.93 6.89 -31.90
N ARG A 614 -9.02 5.93 -31.99
CA ARG A 614 -8.02 5.80 -33.08
C ARG A 614 -8.67 5.13 -34.29
N ALA A 615 -8.51 5.71 -35.46
CA ALA A 615 -9.11 5.19 -36.70
C ALA A 615 -8.36 3.96 -37.24
N VAL A 616 -9.12 2.97 -37.70
CA VAL A 616 -8.64 1.72 -38.30
C VAL A 616 -9.41 1.46 -39.61
N GLU A 617 -8.70 1.12 -40.68
CA GLU A 617 -9.27 0.81 -42.00
C GLU A 617 -8.95 -0.64 -42.35
N ILE A 618 -9.96 -1.46 -42.63
CA ILE A 618 -9.78 -2.87 -43.00
C ILE A 618 -10.29 -3.11 -44.42
N LYS A 619 -9.46 -3.71 -45.27
CA LYS A 619 -9.78 -4.04 -46.66
C LYS A 619 -9.73 -5.53 -46.91
N LEU A 620 -10.86 -6.06 -47.37
CA LEU A 620 -11.16 -7.48 -47.58
C LEU A 620 -11.24 -7.76 -49.09
N ASN A 621 -10.62 -8.84 -49.53
CA ASN A 621 -10.64 -9.37 -50.88
C ASN A 621 -11.27 -10.77 -50.87
N PHE A 622 -12.20 -11.04 -51.78
CA PHE A 622 -12.89 -12.32 -51.86
C PHE A 622 -12.33 -13.15 -53.03
N LYS A 623 -11.93 -14.40 -52.73
CA LYS A 623 -11.27 -15.30 -53.70
C LYS A 623 -11.94 -16.65 -53.83
N GLU A 624 -11.78 -17.24 -55.01
CA GLU A 624 -12.13 -18.62 -55.36
C GLU A 624 -11.04 -19.17 -56.30
N ASN A 625 -10.35 -20.23 -55.87
CA ASN A 625 -9.16 -20.75 -56.57
C ASN A 625 -8.14 -19.64 -56.90
N ASP A 626 -7.90 -18.79 -55.89
CA ASP A 626 -7.00 -17.62 -55.86
C ASP A 626 -7.33 -16.48 -56.85
N ALA A 627 -8.29 -16.68 -57.76
CA ALA A 627 -8.91 -15.65 -58.58
C ALA A 627 -9.94 -14.83 -57.79
N GLN A 628 -10.16 -13.57 -58.17
CA GLN A 628 -11.19 -12.70 -57.59
C GLN A 628 -12.59 -13.29 -57.83
N SER A 629 -13.36 -13.50 -56.75
CA SER A 629 -14.74 -14.00 -56.79
C SER A 629 -15.65 -13.05 -56.02
N THR A 630 -16.91 -12.92 -56.45
CA THR A 630 -17.88 -12.02 -55.81
C THR A 630 -18.79 -12.85 -54.91
N PRO A 631 -18.95 -12.50 -53.61
CA PRO A 631 -19.92 -13.15 -52.73
C PRO A 631 -21.32 -13.13 -53.34
N LYS A 632 -22.07 -14.22 -53.14
CA LYS A 632 -23.44 -14.34 -53.64
C LYS A 632 -24.31 -13.27 -53.00
N LYS A 633 -25.09 -12.53 -53.81
CA LYS A 633 -25.97 -11.48 -53.30
C LYS A 633 -26.91 -12.02 -52.20
N GLY A 634 -26.79 -11.44 -51.00
CA GLY A 634 -27.52 -11.88 -49.80
C GLY A 634 -26.69 -12.73 -48.83
N THR A 635 -25.45 -13.07 -49.17
CA THR A 635 -24.46 -13.61 -48.22
C THR A 635 -24.23 -12.62 -47.09
N VAL A 636 -24.17 -13.14 -45.86
CA VAL A 636 -23.87 -12.38 -44.65
C VAL A 636 -22.49 -12.78 -44.17
N MET A 637 -21.60 -11.81 -44.02
CA MET A 637 -20.33 -11.93 -43.33
C MET A 637 -20.51 -11.52 -41.87
N ARG A 638 -19.97 -12.30 -40.94
CA ARG A 638 -19.85 -11.87 -39.54
C ARG A 638 -18.47 -11.28 -39.31
N MET A 639 -18.42 -10.22 -38.53
CA MET A 639 -17.21 -9.67 -37.91
C MET A 639 -17.31 -9.86 -36.38
N ALA A 640 -16.20 -10.21 -35.74
CA ALA A 640 -16.06 -10.31 -34.28
C ALA A 640 -14.88 -9.43 -33.81
N THR A 641 -15.07 -8.68 -32.72
CA THR A 641 -14.07 -7.75 -32.16
C THR A 641 -14.36 -7.42 -30.69
N THR A 642 -13.31 -7.21 -29.89
CA THR A 642 -13.41 -6.57 -28.57
C THR A 642 -13.24 -5.05 -28.68
N SER A 643 -12.27 -4.62 -29.48
CA SER A 643 -11.65 -3.28 -29.44
C SER A 643 -12.24 -2.26 -30.42
N LEU A 644 -13.00 -2.67 -31.43
CA LEU A 644 -13.46 -1.80 -32.52
C LEU A 644 -14.96 -1.52 -32.51
N ILE A 645 -15.32 -0.30 -32.90
CA ILE A 645 -16.69 0.11 -33.24
C ILE A 645 -16.71 0.75 -34.65
N PRO A 646 -17.75 0.53 -35.49
CA PRO A 646 -17.80 1.11 -36.84
C PRO A 646 -17.86 2.65 -36.84
N ASP A 647 -17.05 3.29 -37.69
CA ASP A 647 -16.97 4.74 -37.81
C ASP A 647 -18.09 5.31 -38.69
N PHE A 648 -19.33 5.20 -38.20
CA PHE A 648 -20.49 5.83 -38.84
C PHE A 648 -20.53 7.37 -38.69
N VAL A 649 -19.51 7.99 -38.06
CA VAL A 649 -19.40 9.45 -37.95
C VAL A 649 -18.74 10.00 -39.22
N ASN A 650 -17.62 9.42 -39.64
CA ASN A 650 -16.94 9.79 -40.87
C ASN A 650 -17.47 9.02 -42.10
N TYR A 651 -17.97 7.79 -41.92
CA TYR A 651 -18.45 6.89 -42.98
C TYR A 651 -19.93 6.47 -42.81
N PRO A 652 -20.89 7.42 -42.71
CA PRO A 652 -22.29 7.14 -42.38
C PRO A 652 -23.01 6.22 -43.40
N ASN A 653 -22.50 6.12 -44.64
CA ASN A 653 -23.07 5.25 -45.66
C ASN A 653 -22.83 3.75 -45.39
N GLU A 654 -21.77 3.38 -44.65
CA GLU A 654 -21.45 1.98 -44.36
C GLU A 654 -22.51 1.33 -43.48
N ARG A 655 -23.27 2.11 -42.70
CA ARG A 655 -24.40 1.63 -41.88
C ARG A 655 -25.41 0.80 -42.68
N ASN A 656 -25.55 1.02 -43.98
CA ASN A 656 -26.44 0.25 -44.86
C ASN A 656 -25.95 -1.18 -45.17
N LEU A 657 -24.67 -1.48 -44.90
CA LEU A 657 -24.10 -2.83 -45.01
C LEU A 657 -24.37 -3.65 -43.74
N TYR A 658 -24.44 -2.99 -42.58
CA TYR A 658 -24.65 -3.65 -41.30
C TYR A 658 -26.13 -3.93 -41.04
N MET A 659 -26.43 -5.17 -40.66
CA MET A 659 -27.72 -5.54 -40.10
C MET A 659 -27.93 -4.81 -38.75
N ASN A 660 -29.20 -4.68 -38.33
CA ASN A 660 -29.59 -3.97 -37.10
C ASN A 660 -29.01 -2.53 -36.99
N GLU A 661 -28.81 -1.87 -38.13
CA GLU A 661 -28.21 -0.53 -38.27
C GLU A 661 -26.81 -0.40 -37.65
N GLY A 662 -26.06 -1.51 -37.54
CA GLY A 662 -24.72 -1.52 -36.95
C GLY A 662 -24.71 -1.57 -35.42
N LYS A 663 -25.78 -2.07 -34.80
CA LYS A 663 -25.74 -2.54 -33.40
C LYS A 663 -25.20 -3.98 -33.38
N PRO A 664 -24.21 -4.29 -32.54
CA PRO A 664 -23.73 -5.66 -32.41
C PRO A 664 -24.78 -6.55 -31.73
N THR A 665 -24.61 -7.87 -31.88
CA THR A 665 -25.05 -8.82 -30.86
C THR A 665 -23.87 -9.11 -29.95
N GLU A 666 -24.09 -9.08 -28.63
CA GLU A 666 -23.04 -9.12 -27.61
C GLU A 666 -23.14 -10.41 -26.78
N ASN A 667 -22.00 -11.01 -26.41
CA ASN A 667 -21.92 -12.13 -25.46
C ASN A 667 -21.17 -11.72 -24.17
N SER A 668 -21.34 -10.46 -23.74
CA SER A 668 -20.62 -9.80 -22.64
C SER A 668 -19.10 -9.61 -22.82
N ILE A 669 -18.46 -10.27 -23.80
CA ILE A 669 -17.00 -10.19 -24.04
C ILE A 669 -16.69 -9.67 -25.45
N VAL A 670 -17.44 -10.09 -26.48
CA VAL A 670 -17.18 -9.76 -27.89
C VAL A 670 -18.41 -9.16 -28.57
N ASN A 671 -18.16 -8.16 -29.42
CA ASN A 671 -19.14 -7.55 -30.31
C ASN A 671 -19.20 -8.31 -31.63
N TYR A 672 -20.37 -8.87 -31.98
CA TYR A 672 -20.60 -9.49 -33.27
C TYR A 672 -21.39 -8.57 -34.20
N TYR A 673 -20.76 -8.15 -35.29
CA TYR A 673 -21.39 -7.35 -36.34
C TYR A 673 -21.74 -8.22 -37.55
N TRP A 674 -22.99 -8.16 -37.99
CA TRP A 674 -23.49 -8.92 -39.14
C TRP A 674 -23.58 -7.99 -40.36
N ILE A 675 -22.81 -8.29 -41.41
CA ILE A 675 -22.53 -7.41 -42.54
C ILE A 675 -22.98 -8.09 -43.83
N THR A 676 -23.95 -7.50 -44.54
CA THR A 676 -24.36 -7.99 -45.87
C THR A 676 -23.27 -7.67 -46.89
N THR A 677 -22.71 -8.69 -47.53
CA THR A 677 -21.61 -8.47 -48.49
C THR A 677 -22.11 -7.72 -49.73
N PRO A 678 -21.33 -6.75 -50.27
CA PRO A 678 -21.69 -6.04 -51.49
C PRO A 678 -21.61 -6.95 -52.73
N ASP A 679 -22.20 -6.50 -53.83
CA ASP A 679 -22.09 -7.12 -55.17
C ASP A 679 -20.73 -6.75 -55.81
N ALA A 680 -19.63 -7.07 -55.10
CA ALA A 680 -18.25 -6.79 -55.45
C ALA A 680 -17.28 -7.78 -54.78
N SER A 681 -16.15 -8.08 -55.43
CA SER A 681 -15.12 -8.98 -54.88
C SER A 681 -14.17 -8.31 -53.87
N THR A 682 -14.42 -7.06 -53.49
CA THR A 682 -13.64 -6.29 -52.52
C THR A 682 -14.56 -5.46 -51.61
N LEU A 683 -14.23 -5.35 -50.32
CA LEU A 683 -14.97 -4.57 -49.33
C LEU A 683 -13.98 -3.80 -48.43
N THR A 684 -14.23 -2.51 -48.20
CA THR A 684 -13.54 -1.68 -47.21
C THR A 684 -14.50 -1.35 -46.07
N LEU A 685 -14.02 -1.36 -44.83
CA LEU A 685 -14.77 -1.03 -43.61
C LEU A 685 -13.90 -0.13 -42.71
N HIS A 686 -14.53 0.86 -42.09
CA HIS A 686 -13.84 1.82 -41.22
C HIS A 686 -14.32 1.76 -39.77
N PHE A 687 -13.38 1.87 -38.83
CA PHE A 687 -13.60 1.69 -37.40
C PHE A 687 -12.88 2.73 -36.56
N LEU A 688 -13.31 2.87 -35.30
CA LEU A 688 -12.60 3.54 -34.21
C LEU A 688 -12.32 2.53 -33.10
N THR A 689 -11.18 2.66 -32.41
CA THR A 689 -10.93 1.94 -31.15
C THR A 689 -11.89 2.43 -30.06
N ASN A 690 -12.50 1.49 -29.32
CA ASN A 690 -13.41 1.75 -28.20
C ASN A 690 -12.69 1.72 -26.82
N THR A 691 -11.46 1.22 -26.80
CA THR A 691 -10.58 1.02 -25.64
C THR A 691 -9.13 1.33 -26.04
N PRO A 692 -8.24 1.70 -25.10
CA PRO A 692 -6.81 1.76 -25.36
C PRO A 692 -6.08 0.41 -25.19
N HIS A 693 -6.76 -0.63 -24.67
CA HIS A 693 -6.34 -2.02 -24.76
C HIS A 693 -6.64 -2.54 -26.17
N VAL A 694 -5.85 -2.07 -27.15
CA VAL A 694 -6.08 -2.29 -28.59
C VAL A 694 -5.73 -3.71 -29.06
N GLU A 695 -5.26 -4.57 -28.16
CA GLU A 695 -4.99 -5.99 -28.37
C GLU A 695 -6.29 -6.78 -28.68
N ASP A 696 -6.48 -7.13 -29.95
CA ASP A 696 -7.69 -7.79 -30.47
C ASP A 696 -7.35 -8.69 -31.66
N LEU A 697 -8.14 -9.74 -31.90
CA LEU A 697 -8.11 -10.50 -33.14
C LEU A 697 -9.43 -10.32 -33.86
N VAL A 698 -9.49 -9.29 -34.70
CA VAL A 698 -10.67 -8.88 -35.46
C VAL A 698 -10.95 -9.90 -36.56
N ARG A 699 -11.85 -10.84 -36.28
CA ARG A 699 -12.16 -11.99 -37.17
C ARG A 699 -13.29 -11.65 -38.14
N PHE A 700 -13.18 -12.14 -39.37
CA PHE A 700 -14.20 -12.06 -40.42
C PHE A 700 -14.52 -13.47 -40.93
N SER A 701 -15.80 -13.86 -40.98
CA SER A 701 -16.21 -15.20 -41.44
C SER A 701 -17.47 -15.20 -42.30
N ILE A 702 -17.55 -16.15 -43.25
CA ILE A 702 -18.73 -16.41 -44.10
C ILE A 702 -19.00 -17.92 -44.07
N ASP A 703 -19.86 -18.31 -43.15
CA ASP A 703 -20.20 -19.68 -42.76
C ASP A 703 -21.69 -19.75 -42.33
N ASN A 704 -22.16 -20.90 -41.85
CA ASN A 704 -23.53 -21.04 -41.35
C ASN A 704 -23.70 -20.63 -39.87
N GLU A 705 -22.72 -20.00 -39.23
CA GLU A 705 -22.87 -19.58 -37.84
C GLU A 705 -23.88 -18.42 -37.75
N GLY A 706 -24.76 -18.45 -36.74
CA GLY A 706 -25.97 -17.61 -36.71
C GLY A 706 -27.05 -17.98 -37.74
N GLY A 707 -26.87 -19.04 -38.54
CA GLY A 707 -27.89 -19.62 -39.41
C GLY A 707 -28.15 -18.89 -40.75
N TYR A 708 -27.29 -17.94 -41.14
CA TYR A 708 -27.52 -17.14 -42.35
C TYR A 708 -27.13 -17.84 -43.66
N ASN A 709 -25.92 -18.40 -43.74
CA ASN A 709 -25.41 -19.03 -44.97
C ASN A 709 -25.52 -20.56 -44.89
N THR A 710 -26.73 -21.10 -44.95
CA THR A 710 -26.99 -22.56 -44.83
C THR A 710 -26.42 -23.43 -45.95
N ASP A 711 -25.96 -22.82 -47.04
CA ASP A 711 -25.47 -23.47 -48.25
C ASP A 711 -23.93 -23.42 -48.29
N ALA A 712 -23.30 -24.54 -47.92
CA ALA A 712 -21.84 -24.68 -47.80
C ALA A 712 -21.09 -24.52 -49.14
N SER A 713 -21.79 -24.62 -50.27
CA SER A 713 -21.24 -24.30 -51.58
C SER A 713 -21.03 -22.78 -51.83
N TYR A 714 -21.33 -21.91 -50.86
CA TYR A 714 -21.06 -20.45 -50.91
C TYR A 714 -20.24 -19.90 -49.72
N TRP A 715 -19.73 -20.75 -48.83
CA TRP A 715 -18.84 -20.31 -47.75
C TRP A 715 -17.50 -19.76 -48.27
N TYR A 716 -16.85 -18.93 -47.45
CA TYR A 716 -15.47 -18.49 -47.62
C TYR A 716 -14.71 -18.73 -46.32
N LYS A 717 -13.47 -19.21 -46.42
CA LYS A 717 -12.57 -19.35 -45.27
C LYS A 717 -12.42 -18.03 -44.53
N SER A 718 -12.55 -18.07 -43.21
CA SER A 718 -12.37 -16.91 -42.32
C SER A 718 -10.99 -16.25 -42.46
N ALA A 719 -10.95 -14.92 -42.29
CA ALA A 719 -9.74 -14.12 -42.16
C ALA A 719 -9.70 -13.38 -40.81
N ALA A 720 -8.54 -12.85 -40.42
CA ALA A 720 -8.41 -12.08 -39.18
C ALA A 720 -7.34 -10.98 -39.24
N VAL A 721 -7.58 -9.87 -38.52
CA VAL A 721 -6.59 -8.82 -38.27
C VAL A 721 -6.17 -8.89 -36.79
N GLU A 722 -4.92 -9.22 -36.53
CA GLU A 722 -4.30 -9.12 -35.21
C GLU A 722 -3.91 -7.65 -34.97
N LEU A 723 -4.66 -6.97 -34.11
CA LEU A 723 -4.32 -5.65 -33.61
C LEU A 723 -3.40 -5.81 -32.41
N VAL A 724 -2.27 -5.10 -32.42
CA VAL A 724 -1.29 -5.14 -31.34
C VAL A 724 -0.95 -3.73 -30.89
N SER A 725 -0.89 -3.53 -29.58
CA SER A 725 -0.44 -2.28 -28.97
C SER A 725 1.08 -2.13 -29.11
N ASP A 726 1.54 -1.11 -29.83
CA ASP A 726 2.95 -0.75 -29.97
C ASP A 726 3.17 0.75 -29.71
N PRO A 727 3.80 1.13 -28.57
CA PRO A 727 4.21 0.27 -27.45
C PRO A 727 3.00 -0.15 -26.59
N ASN A 728 3.04 -1.34 -25.97
CA ASN A 728 1.97 -1.87 -25.09
C ASN A 728 1.41 -0.83 -24.10
N ARG A 729 2.30 -0.03 -23.50
CA ARG A 729 1.99 1.16 -22.71
C ARG A 729 2.96 2.28 -23.07
N PHE A 730 2.51 3.52 -23.09
CA PHE A 730 3.39 4.68 -23.24
C PHE A 730 4.26 4.91 -22.00
N THR A 731 5.37 5.64 -22.15
CA THR A 731 6.25 6.02 -21.04
C THR A 731 6.38 7.54 -20.93
N PHE A 732 6.48 8.05 -19.71
CA PHE A 732 6.89 9.43 -19.45
C PHE A 732 8.41 9.54 -19.65
N SER A 733 8.83 10.16 -20.75
CA SER A 733 10.24 10.38 -21.05
C SER A 733 10.78 11.60 -20.29
N ASN A 734 11.97 11.47 -19.72
CA ASN A 734 12.62 12.52 -18.92
C ASN A 734 11.75 13.00 -17.74
N PHE A 735 11.06 12.11 -17.00
CA PHE A 735 10.34 12.53 -15.79
C PHE A 735 11.33 12.90 -14.67
N HIS A 736 11.41 14.20 -14.33
CA HIS A 736 12.28 14.72 -13.27
C HIS A 736 11.68 15.98 -12.63
N ILE A 737 12.30 16.42 -11.54
CA ILE A 737 11.93 17.60 -10.75
C ILE A 737 13.20 18.47 -10.63
N VAL A 738 13.03 19.74 -10.29
CA VAL A 738 14.08 20.78 -10.16
C VAL A 738 14.45 21.44 -11.51
N ASP A 739 15.07 22.61 -11.42
CA ASP A 739 15.37 23.57 -12.49
C ASP A 739 16.27 23.02 -13.61
N ASP A 740 16.37 23.75 -14.71
CA ASP A 740 17.12 23.42 -15.94
C ASP A 740 18.66 23.31 -15.78
N THR A 741 19.15 23.25 -14.54
CA THR A 741 20.56 23.19 -14.13
C THR A 741 20.90 21.78 -13.59
N PRO A 742 21.53 20.89 -14.37
CA PRO A 742 21.61 19.45 -14.09
C PRO A 742 22.69 19.05 -13.05
N GLU A 743 22.86 19.84 -11.99
CA GLU A 743 23.88 19.62 -10.94
C GLU A 743 23.28 19.62 -9.50
N ILE A 744 21.95 19.77 -9.32
CA ILE A 744 21.31 19.89 -8.00
C ILE A 744 19.98 19.12 -7.93
N ASP A 745 19.99 17.88 -7.40
CA ASP A 745 18.78 17.07 -7.14
C ASP A 745 17.95 17.54 -5.91
N ASN A 746 18.04 18.82 -5.55
CA ASN A 746 17.55 19.35 -4.27
C ASN A 746 16.82 20.69 -4.46
N VAL A 747 15.69 20.85 -3.76
CA VAL A 747 14.98 22.12 -3.63
C VAL A 747 15.39 22.77 -2.31
N LYS A 748 15.66 24.09 -2.31
CA LYS A 748 15.99 24.82 -1.08
C LYS A 748 14.87 24.68 -0.03
N TYR A 749 15.20 24.62 1.26
CA TYR A 749 14.19 24.67 2.31
C TYR A 749 13.46 26.02 2.34
N GLY A 750 12.15 25.99 2.55
CA GLY A 750 11.27 27.16 2.60
C GLY A 750 10.00 26.98 1.77
N ILE A 751 9.09 27.94 1.90
CA ILE A 751 7.85 28.03 1.09
C ILE A 751 8.14 28.85 -0.18
N GLY A 752 7.41 28.61 -1.27
CA GLY A 752 7.54 29.33 -2.54
C GLY A 752 8.83 29.04 -3.32
N GLN A 753 9.55 27.96 -2.99
CA GLN A 753 10.78 27.57 -3.68
C GLN A 753 10.43 26.80 -4.97
N PRO A 754 11.03 27.10 -6.12
CA PRO A 754 10.73 26.41 -7.38
C PRO A 754 11.02 24.91 -7.33
N ALA A 755 10.05 24.11 -7.78
CA ALA A 755 10.09 22.66 -7.82
C ALA A 755 9.37 22.14 -9.08
N ASN A 756 9.74 22.71 -10.23
CA ASN A 756 9.13 22.40 -11.53
C ASN A 756 9.17 20.90 -11.82
N ILE A 757 8.09 20.36 -12.40
CA ILE A 757 8.01 18.98 -12.87
C ILE A 757 8.20 18.99 -14.39
N HIS A 758 9.21 18.27 -14.87
CA HIS A 758 9.59 18.18 -16.27
C HIS A 758 9.35 16.77 -16.80
N PHE A 759 8.76 16.64 -18.00
CA PHE A 759 8.54 15.36 -18.68
C PHE A 759 8.29 15.53 -20.19
N THR A 760 8.03 14.43 -20.89
CA THR A 760 7.55 14.41 -22.28
C THR A 760 6.70 13.15 -22.48
N ILE A 761 5.55 13.29 -23.14
CA ILE A 761 4.71 12.18 -23.60
C ILE A 761 4.78 12.06 -25.14
N PRO A 762 4.57 10.88 -25.74
CA PRO A 762 4.48 10.75 -27.19
C PRO A 762 3.23 11.43 -27.76
N ASN A 763 3.34 12.12 -28.90
CA ASN A 763 2.18 12.73 -29.59
C ASN A 763 1.04 11.72 -29.84
N ALA A 764 1.41 10.47 -30.15
CA ALA A 764 0.46 9.38 -30.40
C ALA A 764 -0.51 9.11 -29.24
N ALA A 765 -0.16 9.49 -28.00
CA ALA A 765 -1.05 9.36 -26.85
C ALA A 765 -2.24 10.32 -26.88
N VAL A 766 -2.11 11.46 -27.57
CA VAL A 766 -3.12 12.54 -27.60
C VAL A 766 -3.66 12.83 -28.99
N ASP A 767 -3.21 12.14 -30.04
CA ASP A 767 -3.70 12.33 -31.42
C ASP A 767 -5.22 12.05 -31.55
N SER A 768 -5.73 11.03 -30.83
CA SER A 768 -7.11 10.54 -30.91
C SER A 768 -8.00 10.89 -29.70
N THR A 769 -7.44 11.28 -28.56
CA THR A 769 -8.21 11.55 -27.32
C THR A 769 -7.58 12.66 -26.48
N ASP A 770 -8.36 13.26 -25.59
CA ASP A 770 -7.80 13.93 -24.41
C ASP A 770 -7.21 12.84 -23.49
N VAL A 771 -6.15 13.15 -22.72
CA VAL A 771 -5.58 12.21 -21.73
C VAL A 771 -5.47 12.87 -20.37
N LYS A 772 -6.04 12.22 -19.36
CA LYS A 772 -6.02 12.66 -17.97
C LYS A 772 -5.00 11.87 -17.13
N PHE A 773 -4.07 12.60 -16.53
CA PHE A 773 -3.07 12.10 -15.60
C PHE A 773 -3.40 12.50 -14.16
N LEU A 774 -2.83 11.79 -13.19
CA LEU A 774 -2.84 12.12 -11.77
C LEU A 774 -1.40 12.30 -11.32
N ILE A 775 -1.08 13.51 -10.85
CA ILE A 775 0.19 13.86 -10.23
C ILE A 775 -0.03 13.82 -8.71
N ARG A 776 0.61 12.88 -8.00
CA ARG A 776 0.56 12.81 -6.54
C ARG A 776 1.71 13.59 -5.93
N THR A 777 1.39 14.54 -5.06
CA THR A 777 2.33 15.39 -4.33
C THR A 777 1.67 15.90 -3.05
N ASN A 778 2.38 15.78 -1.93
CA ASN A 778 1.98 16.25 -0.62
C ASN A 778 2.52 17.66 -0.34
N ASN A 779 3.70 18.01 -0.86
CA ASN A 779 4.45 19.21 -0.46
C ASN A 779 4.50 20.32 -1.52
N LEU A 780 4.11 20.05 -2.78
CA LEU A 780 4.10 21.04 -3.85
C LEU A 780 2.70 21.57 -4.19
N GLU A 781 2.63 22.76 -4.77
CA GLU A 781 1.44 23.37 -5.35
C GLU A 781 1.76 24.03 -6.72
N PRO A 782 0.82 24.08 -7.68
CA PRO A 782 1.04 24.74 -8.96
C PRO A 782 1.24 26.25 -8.78
N VAL A 783 2.12 26.83 -9.60
CA VAL A 783 2.29 28.29 -9.67
C VAL A 783 1.10 28.88 -10.45
N GLU A 784 0.36 29.82 -9.85
CA GLU A 784 -0.75 30.52 -10.49
C GLU A 784 -0.30 31.27 -11.76
N ASP A 785 -1.20 31.37 -12.75
CA ASP A 785 -0.98 31.98 -14.08
C ASP A 785 0.21 31.44 -14.91
N ALA A 786 0.94 30.44 -14.42
CA ALA A 786 2.04 29.81 -15.16
C ALA A 786 1.55 28.96 -16.35
N PRO A 787 2.39 28.69 -17.37
CA PRO A 787 2.03 27.81 -18.48
C PRO A 787 1.50 26.45 -18.00
N ASN A 788 0.45 25.96 -18.66
CA ASN A 788 -0.25 24.70 -18.36
C ASN A 788 -0.96 24.62 -16.99
N SER A 789 -0.84 25.63 -16.11
CA SER A 789 -1.54 25.66 -14.80
C SER A 789 -3.06 25.49 -14.93
N SER A 790 -3.66 26.05 -15.99
CA SER A 790 -5.09 25.92 -16.31
C SER A 790 -5.57 24.50 -16.60
N TRP A 791 -4.67 23.51 -16.72
CA TRP A 791 -5.00 22.10 -16.90
C TRP A 791 -4.85 21.28 -15.61
N LEU A 792 -4.45 21.91 -14.52
CA LEU A 792 -4.30 21.29 -13.21
C LEU A 792 -5.55 21.51 -12.36
N THR A 793 -6.21 20.41 -11.97
CA THR A 793 -7.36 20.42 -11.06
C THR A 793 -6.97 19.79 -9.72
N PRO A 794 -7.11 20.49 -8.57
CA PRO A 794 -6.81 19.92 -7.27
C PRO A 794 -7.63 18.66 -6.97
N THR A 795 -7.02 17.69 -6.29
CA THR A 795 -7.66 16.46 -5.80
C THR A 795 -7.00 16.00 -4.50
N VAL A 796 -7.56 14.99 -3.84
CA VAL A 796 -6.94 14.39 -2.64
C VAL A 796 -5.57 13.81 -3.02
N GLY A 797 -4.52 14.24 -2.31
CA GLY A 797 -3.15 13.78 -2.53
C GLY A 797 -2.43 14.35 -3.76
N GLY A 798 -2.97 15.37 -4.44
CA GLY A 798 -2.28 16.04 -5.56
C GLY A 798 -3.21 16.71 -6.57
N TYR A 799 -2.91 16.54 -7.86
CA TYR A 799 -3.57 17.27 -8.95
C TYR A 799 -3.85 16.36 -10.16
N TYR A 800 -5.05 16.46 -10.73
CA TYR A 800 -5.31 15.91 -12.07
C TYR A 800 -4.75 16.86 -13.13
N PHE A 801 -4.08 16.30 -14.12
CA PHE A 801 -3.51 17.05 -15.25
C PHE A 801 -4.10 16.53 -16.57
N THR A 802 -4.87 17.35 -17.29
CA THR A 802 -5.52 16.94 -18.55
C THR A 802 -4.82 17.53 -19.77
N VAL A 803 -4.24 16.70 -20.62
CA VAL A 803 -3.68 17.13 -21.92
C VAL A 803 -4.76 17.03 -23.01
N PRO A 804 -5.08 18.12 -23.74
CA PRO A 804 -6.10 18.09 -24.78
C PRO A 804 -5.70 17.29 -26.03
N LYS A 805 -6.70 16.74 -26.73
CA LYS A 805 -6.58 16.06 -28.01
C LYS A 805 -5.87 16.95 -29.05
N LYS A 806 -4.92 16.35 -29.77
CA LYS A 806 -4.03 16.98 -30.77
C LYS A 806 -3.15 18.12 -30.21
N PHE A 807 -3.06 18.28 -28.88
CA PHE A 807 -2.07 19.19 -28.32
C PHE A 807 -0.66 18.62 -28.55
N GLN A 808 0.22 19.42 -29.12
CA GLN A 808 1.63 19.06 -29.26
C GLN A 808 2.39 19.65 -28.08
N LEU A 809 2.92 18.78 -27.21
CA LEU A 809 4.07 19.16 -26.39
C LEU A 809 5.22 19.46 -27.34
N ASP A 810 5.64 20.72 -27.40
CA ASP A 810 7.02 21.02 -27.74
C ASP A 810 7.94 20.36 -26.69
N LYS A 811 9.15 19.98 -27.13
CA LYS A 811 9.98 19.01 -26.38
C LYS A 811 10.35 19.58 -25.00
N ARG A 812 9.94 18.87 -23.94
CA ARG A 812 9.81 19.29 -22.53
C ARG A 812 8.46 19.94 -22.21
N GLY A 813 7.50 19.11 -21.84
CA GLY A 813 6.37 19.57 -21.04
C GLY A 813 6.87 19.92 -19.64
N THR A 814 6.71 21.18 -19.25
CA THR A 814 7.02 21.69 -17.91
C THR A 814 5.73 22.08 -17.21
N LEU A 815 5.57 21.63 -15.97
CA LEU A 815 4.55 22.11 -15.05
C LEU A 815 5.25 22.87 -13.92
N TYR A 816 4.88 24.13 -13.78
CA TYR A 816 5.47 25.02 -12.79
C TYR A 816 4.83 24.76 -11.44
N PHE A 817 5.64 24.30 -10.50
CA PHE A 817 5.26 23.96 -9.13
C PHE A 817 6.21 24.64 -8.15
N GLN A 818 5.70 24.97 -6.97
CA GLN A 818 6.46 25.55 -5.87
C GLN A 818 6.21 24.78 -4.56
N THR A 819 7.12 24.90 -3.60
CA THR A 819 6.96 24.31 -2.26
C THR A 819 5.88 25.04 -1.45
N LYS A 820 4.98 24.29 -0.79
CA LYS A 820 4.00 24.85 0.17
C LYS A 820 4.31 24.53 1.63
N ARG A 821 5.38 23.76 1.90
CA ARG A 821 5.89 23.44 3.24
C ARG A 821 7.39 23.74 3.33
N ILE A 822 7.87 24.08 4.53
CA ILE A 822 9.29 24.46 4.76
C ILE A 822 10.24 23.32 4.37
N ALA A 823 10.01 22.13 4.93
CA ALA A 823 10.58 20.89 4.42
C ALA A 823 9.59 20.32 3.40
N SER A 824 10.07 20.06 2.18
CA SER A 824 9.24 19.64 1.04
C SER A 824 9.74 18.40 0.31
N ALA A 825 10.91 17.86 0.66
CA ALA A 825 11.46 16.63 0.05
C ALA A 825 10.41 15.51 0.01
N GLU A 826 10.12 14.99 -1.19
CA GLU A 826 9.17 13.90 -1.42
C GLU A 826 9.45 13.18 -2.75
N THR A 827 8.73 12.07 -2.95
CA THR A 827 8.63 11.39 -4.25
C THR A 827 7.30 11.78 -4.91
N VAL A 828 7.37 12.60 -5.96
CA VAL A 828 6.21 12.91 -6.81
C VAL A 828 6.02 11.79 -7.81
N THR A 829 4.78 11.35 -8.01
CA THR A 829 4.44 10.32 -9.00
C THR A 829 3.43 10.84 -10.02
N ILE A 830 3.58 10.46 -11.28
CA ILE A 830 2.58 10.66 -12.34
C ILE A 830 2.08 9.31 -12.84
N SER A 831 0.76 9.15 -12.88
CA SER A 831 0.09 7.99 -13.49
C SER A 831 -1.02 8.46 -14.42
N THR A 832 -1.50 7.57 -15.29
CA THR A 832 -2.85 7.67 -15.84
C THR A 832 -3.86 7.82 -14.69
N ALA A 833 -4.85 8.71 -14.87
CA ALA A 833 -5.98 8.89 -13.94
C ALA A 833 -7.25 8.20 -14.44
N ASP A 834 -7.26 7.83 -15.72
CA ASP A 834 -8.36 7.18 -16.42
C ASP A 834 -7.76 6.29 -17.51
N GLU A 835 -7.64 4.98 -17.21
CA GLU A 835 -7.06 4.00 -18.14
C GLU A 835 -8.01 3.69 -19.31
N SER A 836 -9.22 4.27 -19.38
CA SER A 836 -10.12 4.14 -20.54
C SER A 836 -9.74 5.07 -21.71
N GLN A 837 -8.79 6.01 -21.50
CA GLN A 837 -8.36 6.96 -22.52
C GLN A 837 -7.10 6.50 -23.25
N ALA A 838 -6.04 6.22 -22.49
CA ALA A 838 -4.73 5.78 -22.96
C ALA A 838 -4.02 4.99 -21.85
N LEU A 839 -3.06 4.13 -22.20
CA LEU A 839 -2.29 3.36 -21.21
C LEU A 839 -0.86 3.89 -21.06
N PHE A 840 -0.44 4.14 -19.83
CA PHE A 840 0.92 4.56 -19.49
C PHE A 840 1.54 3.64 -18.42
N ILE A 841 2.86 3.56 -18.42
CA ILE A 841 3.65 3.11 -17.27
C ILE A 841 3.82 4.32 -16.33
N PRO A 842 3.43 4.25 -15.05
CA PRO A 842 3.65 5.34 -14.09
C PRO A 842 5.13 5.72 -13.97
N ALA A 843 5.40 6.99 -13.71
CA ALA A 843 6.75 7.49 -13.46
C ALA A 843 6.83 8.22 -12.12
N SER A 844 8.01 8.16 -11.51
CA SER A 844 8.28 8.70 -10.18
C SER A 844 9.60 9.45 -10.19
N ALA A 845 9.68 10.56 -9.46
CA ALA A 845 10.91 11.30 -9.25
C ALA A 845 10.91 11.81 -7.80
N SER A 846 12.08 11.77 -7.17
CA SER A 846 12.29 12.24 -5.80
C SER A 846 13.20 13.45 -5.83
N PHE A 847 12.96 14.42 -4.95
CA PHE A 847 13.89 15.54 -4.72
C PHE A 847 14.22 15.65 -3.24
N GLY A 848 15.48 15.95 -2.93
CA GLY A 848 15.91 16.27 -1.57
C GLY A 848 15.61 17.72 -1.19
N ASN A 849 15.83 18.06 0.08
CA ASN A 849 16.02 19.46 0.46
C ASN A 849 17.51 19.80 0.59
N GLU A 850 17.90 20.98 0.09
CA GLU A 850 19.30 21.44 0.12
C GLU A 850 19.83 21.43 1.57
N PRO A 851 20.92 20.70 1.87
CA PRO A 851 21.43 20.60 3.24
C PRO A 851 21.86 21.95 3.83
N ILE A 852 21.14 22.42 4.85
CA ILE A 852 21.55 23.61 5.61
C ILE A 852 22.83 23.27 6.35
N THR A 853 23.93 23.97 6.02
CA THR A 853 25.22 23.81 6.68
C THR A 853 25.73 25.15 7.21
N GLY A 854 26.53 25.10 8.27
CA GLY A 854 27.02 26.29 8.94
C GLY A 854 28.12 25.97 9.94
N THR A 855 28.48 26.99 10.74
CA THR A 855 29.46 26.86 11.83
C THR A 855 28.90 27.34 13.15
N LEU A 856 29.32 26.71 14.25
CA LEU A 856 28.91 27.10 15.60
C LEU A 856 30.03 26.93 16.64
N GLN A 857 29.95 27.66 17.74
CA GLN A 857 30.92 27.66 18.86
C GLN A 857 30.23 27.88 20.22
N LEU A 858 30.89 27.52 21.32
CA LEU A 858 30.40 27.75 22.69
C LEU A 858 31.00 29.02 23.30
N SER A 859 30.18 29.82 23.99
CA SER A 859 30.54 31.16 24.46
C SER A 859 31.66 31.23 25.50
N ASP A 860 31.93 30.14 26.23
CA ASP A 860 32.99 30.05 27.23
C ASP A 860 34.30 29.42 26.72
N GLY A 861 34.36 29.08 25.42
CA GLY A 861 35.53 28.46 24.80
C GLY A 861 35.69 26.96 25.09
N SER A 862 34.67 26.31 25.65
CA SER A 862 34.61 24.84 25.71
C SER A 862 34.44 24.22 24.31
N ASN A 863 34.95 23.00 24.12
CA ASN A 863 34.93 22.31 22.82
C ASN A 863 33.72 21.37 22.69
N LEU A 864 33.19 21.30 21.48
CA LEU A 864 32.24 20.29 21.03
C LEU A 864 32.96 19.06 20.44
N SER A 865 32.23 18.00 20.17
CA SER A 865 32.67 16.80 19.46
C SER A 865 31.76 16.49 18.27
N GLU A 866 32.20 15.58 17.38
CA GLU A 866 31.35 14.99 16.33
C GLU A 866 30.14 14.22 16.90
N SER A 867 30.21 13.82 18.18
CA SER A 867 29.10 13.22 18.93
C SER A 867 28.24 14.21 19.72
N SER A 868 28.48 15.54 19.62
CA SER A 868 27.68 16.53 20.33
C SER A 868 26.27 16.62 19.74
N PHE A 869 25.27 16.27 20.56
CA PHE A 869 23.86 16.33 20.20
C PHE A 869 23.32 17.76 20.36
N ILE A 870 23.33 18.51 19.25
CA ILE A 870 22.87 19.91 19.18
C ILE A 870 21.54 19.94 18.41
N VAL A 871 20.58 20.73 18.86
CA VAL A 871 19.17 20.54 18.49
C VAL A 871 18.46 21.87 18.24
N LEU A 872 17.49 21.89 17.33
CA LEU A 872 16.68 23.06 16.99
C LEU A 872 15.26 22.86 17.53
N GLU A 873 14.90 23.62 18.56
CA GLU A 873 13.66 23.43 19.32
C GLU A 873 12.78 24.69 19.26
N ARG A 874 11.46 24.49 19.13
CA ARG A 874 10.45 25.55 19.28
C ARG A 874 10.42 26.00 20.74
N LYS A 875 9.84 27.18 21.01
CA LYS A 875 9.64 27.72 22.38
C LYS A 875 8.97 26.73 23.35
N ASN A 876 8.17 25.78 22.85
CA ASN A 876 7.50 24.76 23.65
C ASN A 876 8.32 23.48 23.90
N GLY A 877 9.58 23.44 23.45
CA GLY A 877 10.47 22.27 23.53
C GLY A 877 10.33 21.26 22.38
N THR A 878 9.33 21.40 21.51
CA THR A 878 9.19 20.53 20.32
C THR A 878 10.39 20.68 19.41
N ARG A 879 11.08 19.58 19.12
CA ARG A 879 12.26 19.62 18.25
C ARG A 879 11.91 19.56 16.77
N VAL A 880 12.24 20.63 16.06
CA VAL A 880 12.04 20.78 14.61
C VAL A 880 13.29 20.50 13.77
N GLY A 881 14.43 20.22 14.41
CA GLY A 881 15.62 19.69 13.71
C GLY A 881 16.74 19.26 14.64
N ASP A 882 17.73 18.56 14.10
CA ASP A 882 18.97 18.16 14.78
C ASP A 882 20.18 18.67 13.98
N LEU A 883 21.16 19.28 14.66
CA LEU A 883 22.39 19.83 14.09
C LEU A 883 23.53 18.83 14.29
N VAL A 884 23.80 18.01 13.27
CA VAL A 884 24.85 17.00 13.31
C VAL A 884 26.21 17.65 13.07
N VAL A 885 27.09 17.63 14.07
CA VAL A 885 28.48 18.10 13.94
C VAL A 885 29.25 17.16 13.00
N LYS A 886 29.96 17.73 12.02
CA LYS A 886 30.72 16.99 10.99
C LYS A 886 32.23 17.14 11.09
N SER A 887 32.73 18.16 11.79
CA SER A 887 34.11 18.27 12.25
C SER A 887 34.24 19.43 13.24
N VAL A 888 35.30 19.43 14.07
CA VAL A 888 35.62 20.51 15.00
C VAL A 888 37.06 20.95 14.82
N GLN A 889 37.29 22.25 14.58
CA GLN A 889 38.63 22.83 14.40
C GLN A 889 38.73 24.15 15.16
N ASN A 890 39.77 24.32 15.99
CA ASN A 890 40.04 25.53 16.77
C ASN A 890 38.86 26.03 17.63
N GLY A 891 38.01 25.11 18.13
CA GLY A 891 36.80 25.44 18.92
C GLY A 891 35.55 25.75 18.10
N ILE A 892 35.65 25.79 16.77
CA ILE A 892 34.52 25.98 15.86
C ILE A 892 34.11 24.61 15.30
N ALA A 893 32.84 24.25 15.47
CA ALA A 893 32.23 23.06 14.90
C ALA A 893 31.54 23.39 13.57
N THR A 894 31.77 22.59 12.53
CA THR A 894 30.98 22.63 11.29
C THR A 894 29.80 21.67 11.44
N TYR A 895 28.58 22.09 11.09
CA TYR A 895 27.37 21.28 11.24
C TYR A 895 26.57 21.14 9.94
N ARG A 896 25.76 20.08 9.87
CA ARG A 896 24.62 19.93 8.95
C ARG A 896 23.34 19.89 9.79
N LEU A 897 22.39 20.78 9.52
CA LEU A 897 21.05 20.75 10.10
C LEU A 897 20.16 19.85 9.25
N THR A 898 19.54 18.87 9.89
CA THR A 898 18.43 18.08 9.35
C THR A 898 17.15 18.56 10.01
N LEU A 899 16.18 19.04 9.23
CA LEU A 899 14.85 19.39 9.74
C LEU A 899 13.96 18.15 9.86
N ARG A 900 13.07 18.19 10.85
CA ARG A 900 12.03 17.19 11.11
C ARG A 900 10.73 17.64 10.45
N SER A 901 10.49 17.15 9.23
CA SER A 901 9.37 17.54 8.35
C SER A 901 7.99 17.09 8.88
N GLU A 902 7.97 16.22 9.88
CA GLU A 902 6.80 15.79 10.65
C GLU A 902 6.16 16.89 11.53
N TYR A 903 6.82 18.04 11.70
CA TYR A 903 6.37 19.14 12.55
C TYR A 903 6.19 20.43 11.75
N ASP A 904 5.02 21.07 11.86
CA ASP A 904 4.78 22.38 11.26
C ASP A 904 5.26 23.52 12.19
N PHE A 905 6.02 24.43 11.62
CA PHE A 905 6.52 25.69 12.20
C PHE A 905 6.55 26.74 11.08
N THR A 906 6.66 28.03 11.41
CA THR A 906 6.70 29.11 10.40
C THR A 906 8.11 29.66 10.19
N MET A 907 8.34 30.29 9.03
CA MET A 907 9.65 30.87 8.66
C MET A 907 10.18 31.86 9.72
N ASP A 908 9.28 32.67 10.28
CA ASP A 908 9.56 33.70 11.30
C ASP A 908 9.37 33.22 12.75
N GLU A 909 9.14 31.92 12.97
CA GLU A 909 8.99 31.40 14.34
C GLU A 909 10.30 31.52 15.12
N GLN A 910 10.20 31.94 16.39
CA GLN A 910 11.36 31.97 17.29
C GLN A 910 11.74 30.56 17.72
N LEU A 911 12.90 30.10 17.25
CA LEU A 911 13.51 28.82 17.55
C LEU A 911 14.75 29.01 18.44
N THR A 912 15.05 27.98 19.23
CA THR A 912 16.24 27.90 20.08
C THR A 912 17.14 26.78 19.56
N ILE A 913 18.39 27.10 19.22
CA ILE A 913 19.44 26.10 19.09
C ILE A 913 19.94 25.79 20.50
N TYR A 914 19.73 24.56 20.95
CA TYR A 914 20.02 24.09 22.30
C TYR A 914 21.15 23.05 22.29
N TYR A 915 21.99 23.09 23.32
CA TYR A 915 22.99 22.07 23.63
C TYR A 915 23.12 21.92 25.15
N ALA A 916 23.16 20.69 25.64
CA ALA A 916 23.50 20.36 27.02
C ALA A 916 24.74 19.45 27.05
N SER A 917 25.68 19.71 27.95
CA SER A 917 26.92 18.93 27.99
C SER A 917 26.68 17.50 28.52
N PRO A 918 27.08 16.44 27.79
CA PRO A 918 26.93 15.07 28.27
C PRO A 918 27.80 14.76 29.49
N THR A 919 28.84 15.57 29.77
CA THR A 919 29.70 15.39 30.96
C THR A 919 29.20 16.16 32.19
N ASN A 920 28.29 17.12 32.01
CA ASN A 920 27.66 17.87 33.10
C ASN A 920 26.32 18.43 32.60
N ARG A 921 25.22 17.75 32.91
CA ARG A 921 23.88 18.08 32.43
C ARG A 921 23.41 19.50 32.79
N SER A 922 24.03 20.12 33.81
CA SER A 922 23.79 21.51 34.21
C SER A 922 24.43 22.56 33.29
N ASP A 923 25.42 22.19 32.47
CA ASP A 923 26.05 23.10 31.50
C ASP A 923 25.19 23.17 30.22
N ILE A 924 24.22 24.10 30.22
CA ILE A 924 23.29 24.36 29.11
C ILE A 924 23.75 25.57 28.31
N TYR A 925 23.74 25.46 26.98
CA TYR A 925 24.10 26.52 26.04
C TYR A 925 22.98 26.70 25.01
N GLN A 926 22.62 27.96 24.71
CA GLN A 926 21.50 28.29 23.83
C GLN A 926 21.81 29.47 22.91
N ALA A 927 21.25 29.46 21.71
CA ALA A 927 21.15 30.64 20.84
C ALA A 927 19.73 30.73 20.26
N VAL A 928 19.22 31.95 20.09
CA VAL A 928 17.91 32.22 19.51
C VAL A 928 18.06 32.60 18.04
N THR A 929 17.20 32.04 17.19
CA THR A 929 17.20 32.21 15.72
C THR A 929 15.75 32.14 15.20
N THR A 930 15.48 32.62 14.00
CA THR A 930 14.31 32.18 13.22
C THR A 930 14.71 31.08 12.23
N PHE A 931 13.74 30.46 11.56
CA PHE A 931 14.08 29.59 10.42
C PHE A 931 14.56 30.41 9.22
N ASN A 932 14.01 31.62 8.99
CA ASN A 932 14.49 32.57 7.98
C ASN A 932 16.00 32.85 8.12
N ASP A 933 16.51 33.12 9.33
CA ASP A 933 17.94 33.34 9.57
C ASP A 933 18.84 32.14 9.17
N LEU A 934 18.29 30.91 9.18
CA LEU A 934 18.99 29.68 8.81
C LEU A 934 18.97 29.41 7.29
N VAL A 935 18.16 30.14 6.51
CA VAL A 935 18.03 29.96 5.05
C VAL A 935 18.13 31.24 4.22
N ASP A 936 18.18 32.45 4.79
CA ASP A 936 18.34 33.71 4.05
C ASP A 936 19.82 33.94 3.63
N HIS A 937 20.33 33.00 2.84
CA HIS A 937 21.63 33.05 2.18
C HIS A 937 21.53 32.44 0.77
N PRO A 938 22.43 32.79 -0.16
CA PRO A 938 22.41 32.26 -1.52
C PRO A 938 22.60 30.73 -1.56
N VAL A 939 21.99 30.05 -2.53
CA VAL A 939 22.19 28.60 -2.79
C VAL A 939 23.69 28.25 -2.80
N GLY A 940 24.06 27.16 -2.13
CA GLY A 940 25.45 26.75 -1.93
C GLY A 940 26.26 27.56 -0.90
N SER A 941 25.64 28.49 -0.17
CA SER A 941 26.28 29.22 0.94
C SER A 941 26.13 28.52 2.29
N GLN A 942 26.85 29.00 3.30
CA GLN A 942 26.76 28.52 4.68
C GLN A 942 26.11 29.56 5.59
N VAL A 943 25.38 29.08 6.60
CA VAL A 943 24.85 29.89 7.70
C VAL A 943 26.01 30.56 8.45
N PRO A 944 25.93 31.86 8.78
CA PRO A 944 26.93 32.57 9.57
C PRO A 944 27.24 31.92 10.93
N LEU A 945 28.42 32.19 11.48
CA LEU A 945 28.89 31.59 12.75
C LEU A 945 27.94 31.87 13.93
N ILE A 946 27.32 30.81 14.45
CA ILE A 946 26.41 30.86 15.61
C ILE A 946 27.23 30.69 16.90
N THR A 947 26.96 31.51 17.91
CA THR A 947 27.59 31.36 19.25
C THR A 947 26.52 30.95 20.26
N LEU A 948 26.62 29.74 20.81
CA LEU A 948 25.72 29.26 21.85
C LEU A 948 26.15 29.83 23.20
N VAL A 949 25.26 30.58 23.84
CA VAL A 949 25.50 31.30 25.10
C VAL A 949 25.12 30.41 26.28
N LYS A 950 26.04 30.26 27.23
CA LYS A 950 25.80 29.54 28.48
C LYS A 950 24.72 30.22 29.33
N GLN A 951 23.78 29.44 29.85
CA GLN A 951 22.65 29.92 30.67
C GLN A 951 22.97 29.93 32.17
#